data_AF-A0A535Y219-F1
#
_entry.id   AF-A0A535Y219-F1
#
_cell.length_a   1.000
_cell.length_b   1.000
_cell.length_c   1.000
_cell.angle_alpha   90.00
_cell.angle_beta   90.00
_cell.angle_gamma   90.00
#
_symmetry.space_group_name_H-M   'P 1'
#
loop_
_entity.id
_entity.type
_entity.pdbx_description
1 polymer ?
#
loop_
_entity_poly.entity_id
_entity_poly.type
_entity_poly.pdbx_seq_one_letter_code
_entity_poly.pdbx_strand_id
1 'polypeptide(L)'
;MVLYVGSDYRDQTTGAHRPSLLWRSDDNAASWHQLPVTGATGSDDSVLDYCGQQCFYDNVIEVDPTNTDIVYAAGQFNYGIGSGGVFRSDDGGQTWKNLGWDQHPDFHALAFDPSNPAHVLVGSDGGVWYSEDRGGRPGPADPLDAVTWQNLNGTVDTYTAGVLHRTGLQISQFDSIANVPTVPARFWGGTQDNGTVRKSVASNSWFDVASGDGGQVLVDPTDANFVYGTYFGISPYRYTNGGAAFFSNQYIRTGLNLNDRSEFYVPWVMNQLNPNQLFLGTYRLYRTDNAKAPSAPAVTWKTISPDLTTGCTGTAPNGARTCALSAIGVGGGQAVYVGTLDGLLWISPNGVSAANPTWERLDQGGLPKRPVAAIAVDRSNYRIAYVGYNGFNAATPSRPGHVFKTTDGGQHWANISGNLPDSPVNSLLLDPSFPNTLYAGTDVGPFVSYDGGVHWSALGTDFPIVAVDQLDLDASHGSLLAGTHGRGAFRITNNQVVPALVVSKVDAGVPVGPSSNLDYTITLRNIGTADATGVTVTDPVPANTTFVSAGEGGALVAGKVRWTGQTVPTGGSIDLHFRVSIASALKKKIFSITNDGITVTSAEGPGTTGSPTTTNIAPPYAVSLTPAAQDQQNRNGTSVTYPLHLQNLGFNTDSYSISTSGGTFPTQLFQADCTTPLGATVGPLTAGATADFCVGVDIPNNAADNFVDTTTVTATSVASSTVTASATVSTTAASATTLLVDEDGNAPDVQSYYSAALTGASVEFNTWDLEKHRTLPADFLAAYKNVVWFTGNSYPGPITPYEGELATFLDAGGRLLMSGQDILDQQAGQTAFVHDYLHIDWDGSETQNDKATAAVHGVTGNPVTDGIGAIPLDHGILGAAFEDQVTPIAPATGAFTDDTNATDGLNVDTGTYKVIFVAFPLEAYGTAADKATFMTKAFAYFGP
;
A
#
# COMPACT_ATOMS: atom_id res chain seq x y z
N MET A 1 -37.76 -26.48 33.84
CA MET A 1 -36.92 -26.17 32.67
C MET A 1 -35.73 -25.44 33.22
N VAL A 2 -34.54 -25.94 32.91
CA VAL A 2 -33.29 -25.26 33.23
C VAL A 2 -33.03 -24.22 32.15
N LEU A 3 -32.60 -23.04 32.54
CA LEU A 3 -32.27 -21.93 31.65
C LEU A 3 -30.90 -21.36 32.01
N TYR A 4 -30.14 -21.01 30.99
CA TYR A 4 -28.85 -20.31 31.11
C TYR A 4 -28.91 -19.00 30.32
N VAL A 5 -28.30 -17.96 30.86
CA VAL A 5 -28.17 -16.65 30.20
C VAL A 5 -26.78 -16.09 30.47
N GLY A 6 -26.15 -15.57 29.43
CA GLY A 6 -24.94 -14.76 29.51
C GLY A 6 -25.22 -13.33 29.06
N SER A 7 -24.75 -12.35 29.83
CA SER A 7 -24.93 -10.94 29.51
C SER A 7 -23.83 -10.08 30.11
N ASP A 8 -23.36 -9.10 29.36
CA ASP A 8 -22.70 -7.91 29.88
C ASP A 8 -23.70 -6.76 30.01
N TYR A 9 -23.25 -5.63 30.57
CA TYR A 9 -24.02 -4.39 30.47
C TYR A 9 -23.13 -3.16 30.60
N ARG A 10 -23.60 -2.06 30.01
CA ARG A 10 -23.01 -0.73 30.20
C ARG A 10 -23.82 0.07 31.19
N ASP A 11 -23.16 0.56 32.24
CA ASP A 11 -23.78 1.47 33.19
C ASP A 11 -24.02 2.83 32.52
N GLN A 12 -25.28 3.20 32.32
CA GLN A 12 -25.64 4.44 31.65
C GLN A 12 -25.25 5.71 32.42
N THR A 13 -24.96 5.61 33.71
CA THR A 13 -24.58 6.75 34.55
C THR A 13 -23.08 7.01 34.55
N THR A 14 -22.27 5.95 34.54
CA THR A 14 -20.80 6.04 34.57
C THR A 14 -20.17 5.83 33.20
N GLY A 15 -20.91 5.28 32.24
CA GLY A 15 -20.38 4.82 30.95
C GLY A 15 -19.52 3.57 31.05
N ALA A 16 -19.33 3.02 32.26
CA ALA A 16 -18.47 1.88 32.50
C ALA A 16 -19.12 0.60 31.98
N HIS A 17 -18.35 -0.16 31.20
CA HIS A 17 -18.68 -1.55 30.87
C HIS A 17 -18.54 -2.41 32.12
N ARG A 18 -19.45 -3.38 32.27
CA ARG A 18 -19.44 -4.37 33.33
C ARG A 18 -19.24 -5.73 32.67
N PRO A 19 -18.35 -6.57 33.22
CA PRO A 19 -17.97 -7.80 32.58
C PRO A 19 -19.16 -8.73 32.36
N SER A 20 -19.12 -9.53 31.31
CA SER A 20 -20.12 -10.57 31.10
C SER A 20 -20.12 -11.61 32.21
N LEU A 21 -21.33 -11.99 32.63
CA LEU A 21 -21.59 -12.96 33.69
C LEU A 21 -22.63 -13.97 33.23
N LEU A 22 -22.55 -15.17 33.80
CA LEU A 22 -23.45 -16.28 33.52
C LEU A 22 -24.45 -16.49 34.66
N TRP A 23 -25.69 -16.77 34.30
CA TRP A 23 -26.81 -16.95 35.21
C TRP A 23 -27.55 -18.24 34.89
N ARG A 24 -28.05 -18.92 35.92
CA ARG A 24 -28.85 -20.13 35.81
C ARG A 24 -30.18 -19.97 36.53
N SER A 25 -31.23 -20.55 35.96
CA SER A 25 -32.53 -20.76 36.59
C SER A 25 -32.92 -22.23 36.48
N ASP A 26 -33.37 -22.81 37.59
CA ASP A 26 -33.83 -24.20 37.66
C ASP A 26 -35.37 -24.32 37.72
N ASP A 27 -36.07 -23.18 37.70
CA ASP A 27 -37.49 -23.05 38.05
C ASP A 27 -38.32 -22.31 36.98
N ASN A 28 -37.94 -22.45 35.70
CA ASN A 28 -38.59 -21.78 34.56
C ASN A 28 -38.50 -20.24 34.63
N ALA A 29 -37.32 -19.70 34.94
CA ALA A 29 -37.04 -18.27 35.09
C ALA A 29 -37.82 -17.57 36.22
N ALA A 30 -38.33 -18.31 37.21
CA ALA A 30 -38.96 -17.71 38.38
C ALA A 30 -37.92 -17.12 39.35
N SER A 31 -36.73 -17.72 39.42
CA SER A 31 -35.56 -17.17 40.10
C SER A 31 -34.27 -17.46 39.34
N TRP A 32 -33.28 -16.57 39.52
CA TRP A 32 -31.96 -16.66 38.90
C TRP A 32 -30.88 -16.58 39.96
N HIS A 33 -29.83 -17.39 39.79
CA HIS A 33 -28.61 -17.26 40.56
C HIS A 33 -27.43 -17.11 39.61
N GLN A 34 -26.50 -16.24 39.97
CA GLN A 34 -25.26 -16.06 39.24
C GLN A 34 -24.40 -17.31 39.42
N LEU A 35 -23.84 -17.81 38.33
CA LEU A 35 -22.92 -18.93 38.38
C LEU A 35 -21.56 -18.49 38.97
N PRO A 36 -20.85 -19.39 39.67
CA PRO A 36 -19.52 -19.10 40.19
C PRO A 36 -18.56 -18.66 39.10
N VAL A 37 -17.72 -17.70 39.44
CA VAL A 37 -16.62 -17.26 38.58
C VAL A 37 -15.35 -17.97 39.05
N THR A 38 -14.78 -18.83 38.21
CA THR A 38 -13.50 -19.50 38.48
C THR A 38 -12.36 -18.65 37.95
N GLY A 39 -11.42 -18.24 38.81
CA GLY A 39 -10.22 -17.50 38.39
C GLY A 39 -10.42 -15.99 38.20
N ALA A 40 -9.34 -15.31 37.80
CA ALA A 40 -9.36 -13.88 37.45
C ALA A 40 -9.77 -13.70 35.98
N THR A 41 -10.17 -12.48 35.58
CA THR A 41 -10.38 -12.17 34.17
C THR A 41 -9.14 -12.55 33.36
N GLY A 42 -9.33 -13.32 32.29
CA GLY A 42 -8.25 -13.72 31.39
C GLY A 42 -7.43 -14.94 31.81
N SER A 43 -7.71 -15.59 32.96
CA SER A 43 -7.10 -16.90 33.25
C SER A 43 -7.70 -17.99 32.38
N ASP A 44 -6.92 -19.01 32.05
CA ASP A 44 -7.24 -20.06 31.06
C ASP A 44 -8.69 -20.56 31.11
N ASP A 45 -9.19 -20.90 32.29
CA ASP A 45 -10.51 -21.51 32.52
C ASP A 45 -11.57 -20.55 33.08
N SER A 46 -11.29 -19.25 33.09
CA SER A 46 -12.24 -18.26 33.57
C SER A 46 -13.25 -17.89 32.49
N VAL A 47 -14.53 -18.02 32.85
CA VAL A 47 -15.66 -17.49 32.08
C VAL A 47 -16.06 -16.08 32.55
N LEU A 48 -15.27 -15.44 33.42
CA LEU A 48 -15.47 -14.03 33.72
C LEU A 48 -15.21 -13.22 32.47
N ASP A 49 -16.19 -12.46 32.06
CA ASP A 49 -16.07 -11.61 30.89
C ASP A 49 -15.80 -12.38 29.58
N TYR A 50 -16.36 -13.59 29.43
CA TYR A 50 -16.07 -14.50 28.31
C TYR A 50 -16.39 -13.92 26.91
N CYS A 51 -17.31 -12.95 26.80
CA CYS A 51 -17.59 -12.21 25.57
C CYS A 51 -17.09 -10.76 25.60
N GLY A 52 -16.30 -10.39 26.62
CA GLY A 52 -15.72 -9.05 26.80
C GLY A 52 -16.70 -7.91 26.52
N GLN A 53 -16.30 -6.99 25.64
CA GLN A 53 -17.16 -5.89 25.17
C GLN A 53 -17.97 -6.24 23.92
N GLN A 54 -17.92 -7.50 23.49
CA GLN A 54 -18.43 -7.98 22.21
C GLN A 54 -19.70 -8.82 22.35
N CYS A 55 -20.32 -8.95 23.52
CA CYS A 55 -21.55 -9.75 23.70
C CYS A 55 -22.75 -9.32 22.82
N PHE A 56 -22.69 -8.15 22.17
CA PHE A 56 -23.65 -7.71 21.15
C PHE A 56 -23.40 -8.33 19.76
N TYR A 57 -22.19 -8.83 19.54
CA TYR A 57 -21.62 -9.43 18.35
C TYR A 57 -21.52 -10.95 18.52
N ASP A 58 -20.84 -11.44 19.57
CA ASP A 58 -20.55 -12.85 19.82
C ASP A 58 -20.97 -13.31 21.24
N ASN A 59 -22.15 -13.90 21.35
CA ASN A 59 -22.67 -14.40 22.63
C ASN A 59 -23.44 -15.71 22.45
N VAL A 60 -22.76 -16.82 22.72
CA VAL A 60 -23.29 -18.17 22.57
C VAL A 60 -23.42 -18.82 23.94
N ILE A 61 -24.63 -19.27 24.26
CA ILE A 61 -24.91 -20.14 25.40
C ILE A 61 -25.73 -21.32 24.89
N GLU A 62 -25.19 -22.53 25.00
CA GLU A 62 -25.81 -23.70 24.40
C GLU A 62 -25.71 -24.90 25.36
N VAL A 63 -26.83 -25.63 25.54
CA VAL A 63 -26.99 -26.65 26.59
C VAL A 63 -27.16 -28.00 25.93
N ASP A 64 -26.47 -29.02 26.43
CA ASP A 64 -26.59 -30.39 25.89
C ASP A 64 -28.06 -30.85 25.99
N PRO A 65 -28.66 -31.30 24.86
CA PRO A 65 -30.08 -31.64 24.81
C PRO A 65 -30.47 -32.86 25.66
N THR A 66 -29.48 -33.63 26.12
CA THR A 66 -29.67 -34.84 26.93
C THR A 66 -29.22 -34.69 28.38
N ASN A 67 -28.46 -33.64 28.69
CA ASN A 67 -27.97 -33.37 30.04
C ASN A 67 -27.82 -31.87 30.31
N THR A 68 -28.73 -31.30 31.10
CA THR A 68 -28.74 -29.87 31.42
C THR A 68 -27.55 -29.39 32.24
N ASP A 69 -26.76 -30.28 32.82
CA ASP A 69 -25.53 -29.90 33.53
C ASP A 69 -24.34 -29.70 32.58
N ILE A 70 -24.47 -30.08 31.30
CA ILE A 70 -23.46 -29.80 30.30
C ILE A 70 -23.88 -28.55 29.53
N VAL A 71 -23.11 -27.47 29.69
CA VAL A 71 -23.40 -26.17 29.09
C VAL A 71 -22.12 -25.56 28.53
N TYR A 72 -22.26 -24.91 27.39
CA TYR A 72 -21.21 -24.19 26.71
C TYR A 72 -21.46 -22.69 26.81
N ALA A 73 -20.37 -21.94 26.92
CA ALA A 73 -20.35 -20.49 26.78
C ALA A 73 -19.28 -20.12 25.76
N ALA A 74 -19.63 -19.33 24.76
CA ALA A 74 -18.73 -18.93 23.70
C ALA A 74 -18.94 -17.47 23.30
N GLY A 75 -17.88 -16.79 22.89
CA GLY A 75 -17.90 -15.36 22.53
C GLY A 75 -16.52 -14.88 22.12
N GLN A 76 -16.06 -13.77 22.67
CA GLN A 76 -14.78 -13.16 22.35
C GLN A 76 -13.58 -14.11 22.60
N PHE A 77 -12.66 -14.13 21.65
CA PHE A 77 -11.37 -14.81 21.80
C PHE A 77 -10.43 -14.07 22.79
N ASN A 78 -9.72 -14.82 23.64
CA ASN A 78 -8.74 -14.23 24.56
C ASN A 78 -7.32 -14.23 23.95
N TYR A 79 -7.03 -13.16 23.22
CA TYR A 79 -5.73 -12.90 22.60
C TYR A 79 -4.54 -12.90 23.58
N GLY A 80 -4.77 -12.61 24.87
CA GLY A 80 -3.70 -12.53 25.88
C GLY A 80 -3.07 -13.89 26.23
N ILE A 81 -3.78 -14.99 25.99
CA ILE A 81 -3.31 -16.37 26.24
C ILE A 81 -3.33 -17.23 24.98
N GLY A 82 -3.60 -16.64 23.80
CA GLY A 82 -3.70 -17.36 22.53
C GLY A 82 -4.79 -18.44 22.52
N SER A 83 -5.82 -18.31 23.36
CA SER A 83 -6.85 -19.32 23.65
C SER A 83 -8.20 -18.70 23.95
N GLY A 84 -9.21 -19.54 24.10
CA GLY A 84 -10.46 -19.16 24.73
C GLY A 84 -11.49 -18.64 23.75
N GLY A 85 -12.62 -18.21 24.30
CA GLY A 85 -13.82 -17.92 23.51
C GLY A 85 -14.74 -19.12 23.32
N VAL A 86 -14.34 -20.35 23.71
CA VAL A 86 -15.25 -21.49 23.91
C VAL A 86 -14.94 -22.20 25.23
N PHE A 87 -15.95 -22.27 26.08
CA PHE A 87 -15.86 -22.87 27.41
C PHE A 87 -16.97 -23.90 27.59
N ARG A 88 -16.69 -24.92 28.40
CA ARG A 88 -17.68 -25.94 28.78
C ARG A 88 -17.69 -26.15 30.27
N SER A 89 -18.88 -26.33 30.82
CA SER A 89 -19.10 -26.88 32.15
C SER A 89 -19.72 -28.27 32.03
N ASP A 90 -19.32 -29.18 32.91
CA ASP A 90 -19.88 -30.53 33.03
C ASP A 90 -20.71 -30.71 34.33
N ASP A 91 -20.83 -29.65 35.14
CA ASP A 91 -21.48 -29.64 36.46
C ASP A 91 -22.51 -28.51 36.63
N GLY A 92 -23.05 -28.07 35.49
CA GLY A 92 -24.15 -27.13 35.43
C GLY A 92 -23.75 -25.69 35.72
N GLY A 93 -22.50 -25.34 35.45
CA GLY A 93 -21.93 -23.99 35.53
C GLY A 93 -21.12 -23.72 36.79
N GLN A 94 -20.84 -24.73 37.64
CA GLN A 94 -20.08 -24.54 38.88
C GLN A 94 -18.58 -24.43 38.61
N THR A 95 -18.09 -25.23 37.66
CA THR A 95 -16.73 -25.17 37.14
C THR A 95 -16.74 -25.13 35.62
N TRP A 96 -15.73 -24.48 35.04
CA TRP A 96 -15.57 -24.28 33.61
C TRP A 96 -14.20 -24.73 33.16
N LYS A 97 -14.11 -25.09 31.88
CA LYS A 97 -12.86 -25.31 31.18
C LYS A 97 -12.92 -24.72 29.79
N ASN A 98 -11.82 -24.10 29.41
CA ASN A 98 -11.55 -23.63 28.07
C ASN A 98 -11.24 -24.80 27.14
N LEU A 99 -11.78 -24.76 25.92
CA LEU A 99 -11.66 -25.80 24.92
C LEU A 99 -10.59 -25.50 23.86
N GLY A 100 -9.48 -24.87 24.26
CA GLY A 100 -8.19 -24.97 23.57
C GLY A 100 -7.99 -24.06 22.36
N TRP A 101 -6.95 -24.37 21.58
CA TRP A 101 -6.41 -23.57 20.47
C TRP A 101 -6.91 -24.07 19.09
N ASP A 102 -6.32 -23.61 17.99
CA ASP A 102 -6.58 -23.99 16.58
C ASP A 102 -7.93 -23.58 15.95
N GLN A 103 -8.82 -22.93 16.71
CA GLN A 103 -10.03 -22.30 16.18
C GLN A 103 -9.75 -20.85 15.81
N HIS A 104 -10.43 -20.36 14.76
CA HIS A 104 -10.43 -18.93 14.48
C HIS A 104 -11.20 -18.18 15.58
N PRO A 105 -10.73 -16.98 16.00
CA PRO A 105 -11.40 -16.10 16.95
C PRO A 105 -12.87 -15.79 16.67
N ASP A 106 -13.56 -15.39 17.75
CA ASP A 106 -14.90 -14.79 17.85
C ASP A 106 -16.07 -15.69 17.40
N PHE A 107 -16.81 -16.21 18.38
CA PHE A 107 -17.72 -17.37 18.22
C PHE A 107 -19.20 -17.00 18.20
N HIS A 108 -19.91 -17.43 17.16
CA HIS A 108 -21.30 -17.02 16.86
C HIS A 108 -22.32 -18.14 16.97
N ALA A 109 -21.89 -19.40 16.93
CA ALA A 109 -22.79 -20.53 16.96
C ALA A 109 -22.16 -21.77 17.60
N LEU A 110 -23.00 -22.56 18.26
CA LEU A 110 -22.70 -23.93 18.66
C LEU A 110 -23.88 -24.83 18.32
N ALA A 111 -23.61 -26.04 17.83
CA ALA A 111 -24.65 -27.02 17.54
C ALA A 111 -24.22 -28.42 17.97
N PHE A 112 -25.17 -29.17 18.55
CA PHE A 112 -25.00 -30.59 18.85
C PHE A 112 -25.49 -31.46 17.69
N ASP A 113 -24.81 -32.58 17.44
CA ASP A 113 -25.38 -33.67 16.65
C ASP A 113 -26.59 -34.25 17.42
N PRO A 114 -27.81 -34.23 16.85
CA PRO A 114 -29.00 -34.72 17.54
C PRO A 114 -28.96 -36.22 17.82
N SER A 115 -28.09 -36.98 17.15
CA SER A 115 -27.90 -38.42 17.36
C SER A 115 -26.82 -38.75 18.39
N ASN A 116 -25.87 -37.83 18.63
CA ASN A 116 -24.81 -37.99 19.61
C ASN A 116 -24.31 -36.61 20.12
N PRO A 117 -24.78 -36.11 21.27
CA PRO A 117 -24.38 -34.79 21.77
C PRO A 117 -22.92 -34.74 22.28
N ALA A 118 -22.15 -35.82 22.13
CA ALA A 118 -20.69 -35.72 22.23
C ALA A 118 -20.08 -35.02 20.99
N HIS A 119 -20.74 -35.12 19.85
CA HIS A 119 -20.35 -34.46 18.62
C HIS A 119 -20.86 -33.01 18.62
N VAL A 120 -19.95 -32.05 18.51
CA VAL A 120 -20.26 -30.62 18.53
C VAL A 120 -19.66 -29.89 17.34
N LEU A 121 -20.40 -28.91 16.83
CA LEU A 121 -19.94 -27.94 15.85
C LEU A 121 -19.89 -26.58 16.50
N VAL A 122 -18.85 -25.81 16.18
CA VAL A 122 -18.70 -24.41 16.58
C VAL A 122 -18.48 -23.57 15.34
N GLY A 123 -19.19 -22.45 15.24
CA GLY A 123 -19.03 -21.45 14.19
C GLY A 123 -18.38 -20.18 14.75
N SER A 124 -17.36 -19.69 14.07
CA SER A 124 -16.69 -18.41 14.33
C SER A 124 -16.48 -17.63 13.03
N ASP A 125 -15.86 -16.44 13.10
CA ASP A 125 -15.60 -15.59 11.95
C ASP A 125 -14.79 -16.29 10.83
N GLY A 126 -13.91 -17.22 11.20
CA GLY A 126 -13.15 -18.04 10.26
C GLY A 126 -13.89 -19.29 9.72
N GLY A 127 -15.13 -19.53 10.12
CA GLY A 127 -15.98 -20.62 9.65
C GLY A 127 -16.37 -21.66 10.71
N VAL A 128 -16.32 -22.96 10.38
CA VAL A 128 -16.84 -24.05 11.22
C VAL A 128 -15.76 -25.06 11.67
N TRP A 129 -15.78 -25.41 12.96
CA TRP A 129 -14.98 -26.46 13.58
C TRP A 129 -15.86 -27.57 14.16
N TYR A 130 -15.33 -28.78 14.15
CA TYR A 130 -16.01 -29.99 14.64
C TYR A 130 -15.19 -30.71 15.71
N SER A 131 -15.86 -31.28 16.70
CA SER A 131 -15.25 -32.21 17.65
C SER A 131 -16.16 -33.43 17.84
N GLU A 132 -15.56 -34.62 17.93
CA GLU A 132 -16.25 -35.89 18.21
C GLU A 132 -16.47 -36.11 19.72
N ASP A 133 -15.85 -35.29 20.57
CA ASP A 133 -15.68 -35.54 22.00
C ASP A 133 -15.86 -34.27 22.85
N ARG A 134 -16.83 -33.43 22.47
CA ARG A 134 -17.26 -32.23 23.22
C ARG A 134 -16.19 -31.14 23.33
N GLY A 135 -15.20 -31.14 22.44
CA GLY A 135 -13.99 -30.31 22.47
C GLY A 135 -12.80 -30.97 23.18
N GLY A 136 -12.87 -32.26 23.53
CA GLY A 136 -11.71 -33.08 23.86
C GLY A 136 -10.93 -32.80 25.16
N ARG A 137 -11.09 -31.64 25.83
CA ARG A 137 -10.37 -31.39 27.09
C ARG A 137 -11.01 -32.11 28.28
N PRO A 138 -10.35 -33.11 28.90
CA PRO A 138 -10.95 -33.90 29.98
C PRO A 138 -11.13 -33.08 31.27
N GLY A 139 -10.16 -32.26 31.67
CA GLY A 139 -10.25 -31.40 32.84
C GLY A 139 -9.40 -30.11 32.78
N PRO A 140 -9.60 -29.19 33.76
CA PRO A 140 -8.86 -27.91 33.84
C PRO A 140 -7.34 -28.03 34.03
N ALA A 141 -6.84 -29.19 34.45
CA ALA A 141 -5.40 -29.42 34.65
C ALA A 141 -4.70 -29.93 33.38
N ASP A 142 -5.45 -30.33 32.36
CA ASP A 142 -4.91 -30.76 31.08
C ASP A 142 -4.49 -29.54 30.26
N PRO A 143 -3.44 -29.63 29.44
CA PRO A 143 -2.97 -28.49 28.65
C PRO A 143 -4.01 -28.08 27.59
N LEU A 144 -3.99 -26.82 27.19
CA LEU A 144 -4.96 -26.26 26.25
C LEU A 144 -4.86 -26.86 24.83
N ASP A 145 -3.71 -27.44 24.48
CA ASP A 145 -3.46 -28.14 23.22
C ASP A 145 -3.91 -29.62 23.23
N ALA A 146 -4.40 -30.15 24.36
CA ALA A 146 -4.97 -31.51 24.44
C ALA A 146 -6.33 -31.64 23.73
N VAL A 147 -6.80 -30.57 23.09
CA VAL A 147 -8.11 -30.42 22.49
C VAL A 147 -8.03 -30.81 21.01
N THR A 148 -9.05 -31.53 20.53
CA THR A 148 -9.14 -31.95 19.13
C THR A 148 -10.31 -31.29 18.42
N TRP A 149 -10.03 -30.16 17.75
CA TRP A 149 -10.95 -29.57 16.78
C TRP A 149 -10.51 -29.87 15.36
N GLN A 150 -11.48 -30.31 14.56
CA GLN A 150 -11.32 -30.42 13.12
C GLN A 150 -11.82 -29.14 12.45
N ASN A 151 -10.91 -28.38 11.84
CA ASN A 151 -11.28 -27.28 10.96
C ASN A 151 -11.99 -27.85 9.71
N LEU A 152 -13.28 -27.54 9.55
CA LEU A 152 -14.07 -28.00 8.41
C LEU A 152 -13.96 -27.05 7.22
N ASN A 153 -13.44 -25.84 7.38
CA ASN A 153 -13.26 -24.86 6.32
C ASN A 153 -12.05 -25.22 5.46
N GLY A 154 -10.97 -25.70 6.08
CA GLY A 154 -9.71 -26.04 5.44
C GLY A 154 -8.54 -25.50 6.23
N THR A 155 -7.44 -26.24 6.28
CA THR A 155 -6.25 -25.84 7.05
C THR A 155 -5.24 -25.18 6.11
N VAL A 156 -4.70 -24.03 6.50
CA VAL A 156 -3.52 -23.45 5.85
C VAL A 156 -2.31 -24.29 6.26
N ASP A 157 -1.69 -24.95 5.30
CA ASP A 157 -0.39 -25.57 5.51
C ASP A 157 0.66 -24.47 5.66
N THR A 158 1.26 -24.34 6.84
CA THR A 158 2.23 -23.28 7.15
C THR A 158 3.52 -23.37 6.34
N TYR A 159 3.83 -24.52 5.73
CA TYR A 159 5.01 -24.68 4.87
C TYR A 159 4.72 -24.40 3.40
N THR A 160 3.48 -24.60 2.94
CA THR A 160 3.11 -24.44 1.52
C THR A 160 2.12 -23.31 1.25
N ALA A 161 1.60 -22.69 2.29
CA ALA A 161 0.48 -21.73 2.27
C ALA A 161 -0.82 -22.28 1.65
N GLY A 162 -0.87 -23.60 1.39
CA GLY A 162 -2.01 -24.24 0.76
C GLY A 162 -3.21 -24.26 1.68
N VAL A 163 -4.34 -23.68 1.25
CA VAL A 163 -5.63 -23.89 1.93
C VAL A 163 -6.14 -25.26 1.50
N LEU A 164 -5.95 -26.25 2.38
CA LEU A 164 -6.39 -27.62 2.15
C LEU A 164 -7.82 -27.77 2.64
N HIS A 165 -8.80 -27.52 1.77
CA HIS A 165 -10.21 -27.84 2.02
C HIS A 165 -10.39 -29.37 2.07
N ARG A 166 -10.41 -29.96 3.28
CA ARG A 166 -10.58 -31.42 3.44
C ARG A 166 -12.03 -31.89 3.30
N THR A 167 -13.00 -30.99 3.44
CA THR A 167 -14.45 -31.31 3.47
C THR A 167 -15.21 -30.84 2.23
N GLY A 168 -14.65 -29.89 1.47
CA GLY A 168 -15.32 -29.24 0.34
C GLY A 168 -16.32 -28.14 0.72
N LEU A 169 -16.37 -27.67 1.97
CA LEU A 169 -17.21 -26.55 2.37
C LEU A 169 -16.75 -25.23 1.71
N GLN A 170 -17.67 -24.55 1.03
CA GLN A 170 -17.45 -23.29 0.32
C GLN A 170 -18.22 -22.16 1.01
N ILE A 171 -17.70 -21.71 2.15
CA ILE A 171 -18.38 -20.73 3.02
C ILE A 171 -17.58 -19.46 3.27
N SER A 172 -16.42 -19.29 2.63
CA SER A 172 -15.64 -18.06 2.74
C SER A 172 -16.43 -16.86 2.22
N GLN A 173 -16.40 -15.77 2.97
CA GLN A 173 -16.92 -14.47 2.56
C GLN A 173 -15.84 -13.74 1.76
N PHE A 174 -16.16 -13.35 0.53
CA PHE A 174 -15.28 -12.59 -0.34
C PHE A 174 -15.76 -11.15 -0.43
N ASP A 175 -15.03 -10.22 0.20
CA ASP A 175 -15.28 -8.79 0.04
C ASP A 175 -14.73 -8.26 -1.30
N SER A 176 -13.77 -8.97 -1.89
CA SER A 176 -13.26 -8.66 -3.23
C SER A 176 -12.88 -9.90 -4.03
N ILE A 177 -12.94 -9.78 -5.37
CA ILE A 177 -12.52 -10.82 -6.30
C ILE A 177 -11.90 -10.18 -7.55
N ALA A 178 -10.84 -10.79 -8.09
CA ALA A 178 -10.15 -10.30 -9.28
C ALA A 178 -9.69 -11.44 -10.23
N ASN A 179 -9.88 -11.22 -11.53
CA ASN A 179 -9.28 -12.02 -12.60
C ASN A 179 -7.79 -11.67 -12.75
N VAL A 180 -7.04 -12.60 -13.36
CA VAL A 180 -5.65 -12.37 -13.81
C VAL A 180 -5.60 -12.57 -15.32
N PRO A 181 -5.81 -11.53 -16.15
CA PRO A 181 -5.91 -11.69 -17.60
C PRO A 181 -4.67 -12.33 -18.25
N THR A 182 -3.48 -12.07 -17.72
CA THR A 182 -2.23 -12.64 -18.26
C THR A 182 -1.98 -14.09 -17.84
N VAL A 183 -2.73 -14.61 -16.86
CA VAL A 183 -2.66 -16.01 -16.39
C VAL A 183 -4.08 -16.56 -16.19
N PRO A 184 -4.76 -16.96 -17.27
CA PRO A 184 -6.14 -17.44 -17.19
C PRO A 184 -6.31 -18.57 -16.15
N ALA A 185 -7.47 -18.58 -15.48
CA ALA A 185 -7.81 -19.48 -14.37
C ALA A 185 -7.06 -19.26 -13.04
N ARG A 186 -6.10 -18.32 -12.98
CA ARG A 186 -5.64 -17.74 -11.71
C ARG A 186 -6.58 -16.62 -11.31
N PHE A 187 -7.03 -16.64 -10.07
CA PHE A 187 -7.89 -15.62 -9.48
C PHE A 187 -7.34 -15.21 -8.12
N TRP A 188 -7.70 -14.02 -7.70
CA TRP A 188 -7.42 -13.51 -6.37
C TRP A 188 -8.70 -13.08 -5.70
N GLY A 189 -8.73 -13.09 -4.37
CA GLY A 189 -9.79 -12.45 -3.61
C GLY A 189 -9.31 -12.10 -2.22
N GLY A 190 -9.84 -11.01 -1.68
CA GLY A 190 -9.78 -10.74 -0.25
C GLY A 190 -10.99 -11.36 0.42
N THR A 191 -10.74 -12.05 1.52
CA THR A 191 -11.79 -12.68 2.32
C THR A 191 -11.79 -12.14 3.73
N GLN A 192 -12.99 -11.87 4.24
CA GLN A 192 -13.17 -11.49 5.63
C GLN A 192 -12.59 -12.58 6.54
N ASP A 193 -11.68 -12.19 7.43
CA ASP A 193 -11.05 -13.03 8.47
C ASP A 193 -10.26 -14.27 7.97
N ASN A 194 -10.20 -14.50 6.66
CA ASN A 194 -9.58 -15.69 6.06
C ASN A 194 -8.47 -15.33 5.06
N GLY A 195 -7.99 -14.10 5.14
CA GLY A 195 -6.85 -13.59 4.43
C GLY A 195 -7.11 -13.19 2.99
N THR A 196 -6.01 -12.84 2.33
CA THR A 196 -6.01 -12.63 0.89
C THR A 196 -5.59 -13.92 0.22
N VAL A 197 -6.46 -14.44 -0.64
CA VAL A 197 -6.33 -15.76 -1.23
C VAL A 197 -6.07 -15.71 -2.72
N ARG A 198 -5.25 -16.64 -3.20
CA ARG A 198 -4.92 -16.84 -4.62
C ARG A 198 -5.28 -18.25 -5.06
N LYS A 199 -6.08 -18.38 -6.12
CA LYS A 199 -6.44 -19.68 -6.69
C LYS A 199 -5.31 -20.29 -7.51
N SER A 200 -5.10 -21.60 -7.35
CA SER A 200 -4.24 -22.40 -8.22
C SER A 200 -4.72 -22.39 -9.68
N VAL A 201 -3.76 -22.41 -10.60
CA VAL A 201 -4.01 -22.70 -12.03
C VAL A 201 -4.13 -24.20 -12.29
N ALA A 202 -3.54 -25.04 -11.43
CA ALA A 202 -3.46 -26.49 -11.63
C ALA A 202 -4.60 -27.27 -10.98
N SER A 203 -5.30 -26.65 -10.01
CA SER A 203 -6.39 -27.27 -9.25
C SER A 203 -7.45 -26.25 -8.84
N ASN A 204 -8.47 -26.70 -8.11
CA ASN A 204 -9.46 -25.83 -7.47
C ASN A 204 -9.03 -25.30 -6.10
N SER A 205 -7.79 -25.60 -5.67
CA SER A 205 -7.25 -25.14 -4.40
C SER A 205 -7.00 -23.62 -4.41
N TRP A 206 -7.19 -23.00 -3.26
CA TRP A 206 -6.79 -21.64 -2.96
C TRP A 206 -5.61 -21.65 -1.99
N PHE A 207 -4.82 -20.59 -2.01
CA PHE A 207 -3.66 -20.39 -1.14
C PHE A 207 -3.84 -19.07 -0.42
N ASP A 208 -3.73 -19.08 0.90
CA ASP A 208 -3.60 -17.83 1.65
C ASP A 208 -2.20 -17.28 1.36
N VAL A 209 -2.11 -15.99 1.03
CA VAL A 209 -0.84 -15.34 0.68
C VAL A 209 -0.52 -14.15 1.56
N ALA A 210 -1.47 -13.66 2.37
CA ALA A 210 -1.29 -12.47 3.20
C ALA A 210 -1.89 -12.59 4.61
N SER A 211 -2.64 -13.65 4.92
CA SER A 211 -3.40 -13.85 6.15
C SER A 211 -4.26 -12.65 6.57
N GLY A 212 -4.66 -12.60 7.83
CA GLY A 212 -5.46 -11.50 8.40
C GLY A 212 -6.81 -11.31 7.71
N ASP A 213 -7.29 -10.07 7.74
CA ASP A 213 -8.57 -9.72 7.15
C ASP A 213 -8.39 -9.20 5.71
N GLY A 214 -8.67 -10.03 4.71
CA GLY A 214 -8.38 -9.73 3.31
C GLY A 214 -9.39 -8.76 2.71
N GLY A 215 -8.99 -7.49 2.54
CA GLY A 215 -9.85 -6.44 1.98
C GLY A 215 -9.94 -6.42 0.46
N GLN A 216 -9.73 -5.26 -0.15
CA GLN A 216 -9.90 -5.07 -1.59
C GLN A 216 -8.65 -5.52 -2.37
N VAL A 217 -8.81 -6.29 -3.45
CA VAL A 217 -7.70 -6.74 -4.31
C VAL A 217 -7.79 -6.16 -5.72
N LEU A 218 -6.65 -5.70 -6.24
CA LEU A 218 -6.48 -5.24 -7.63
C LEU A 218 -5.33 -6.00 -8.29
N VAL A 219 -5.53 -6.45 -9.53
CA VAL A 219 -4.52 -7.14 -10.33
C VAL A 219 -4.16 -6.29 -11.53
N ASP A 220 -2.87 -6.18 -11.84
CA ASP A 220 -2.44 -5.54 -13.07
C ASP A 220 -2.83 -6.39 -14.30
N PRO A 221 -3.62 -5.85 -15.24
CA PRO A 221 -4.13 -6.60 -16.40
C PRO A 221 -3.05 -6.96 -17.43
N THR A 222 -1.83 -6.44 -17.29
CA THR A 222 -0.70 -6.60 -18.21
C THR A 222 0.51 -7.29 -17.58
N ASP A 223 0.56 -7.42 -16.25
CA ASP A 223 1.68 -8.03 -15.54
C ASP A 223 1.21 -8.74 -14.26
N ALA A 224 1.08 -10.07 -14.32
CA ALA A 224 0.60 -10.88 -13.19
C ALA A 224 1.52 -10.85 -11.95
N ASN A 225 2.72 -10.25 -12.04
CA ASN A 225 3.58 -10.10 -10.89
C ASN A 225 3.10 -9.00 -9.92
N PHE A 226 2.40 -7.99 -10.45
CA PHE A 226 1.88 -6.88 -9.67
C PHE A 226 0.44 -7.13 -9.26
N VAL A 227 0.26 -7.36 -7.96
CA VAL A 227 -1.04 -7.50 -7.30
C VAL A 227 -1.04 -6.56 -6.10
N TYR A 228 -2.14 -5.88 -5.88
CA TYR A 228 -2.31 -4.91 -4.81
C TYR A 228 -3.45 -5.39 -3.92
N GLY A 229 -3.27 -5.32 -2.60
CA GLY A 229 -4.31 -5.67 -1.63
C GLY A 229 -4.40 -4.65 -0.50
N THR A 230 -5.49 -4.69 0.23
CA THR A 230 -5.63 -4.02 1.53
C THR A 230 -5.97 -5.07 2.60
N TYR A 231 -5.67 -4.76 3.86
CA TYR A 231 -6.39 -5.38 4.97
C TYR A 231 -7.60 -4.48 5.33
N PHE A 232 -8.17 -4.63 6.53
CA PHE A 232 -9.04 -3.62 7.11
C PHE A 232 -8.28 -2.29 7.33
N GLY A 233 -9.01 -1.17 7.27
CA GLY A 233 -8.48 0.19 7.41
C GLY A 233 -7.57 0.64 6.26
N ILE A 234 -6.79 1.70 6.50
CA ILE A 234 -5.88 2.28 5.51
C ILE A 234 -4.58 1.46 5.45
N SER A 235 -4.64 0.29 4.83
CA SER A 235 -3.57 -0.71 4.89
C SER A 235 -3.10 -1.24 3.52
N PRO A 236 -2.86 -0.38 2.50
CA PRO A 236 -2.49 -0.86 1.18
C PRO A 236 -1.10 -1.52 1.18
N TYR A 237 -1.01 -2.63 0.47
CA TYR A 237 0.21 -3.38 0.20
C TYR A 237 0.25 -3.84 -1.26
N ARG A 238 1.41 -4.33 -1.70
CA ARG A 238 1.60 -4.92 -3.03
C ARG A 238 2.42 -6.21 -3.01
N TYR A 239 2.31 -6.97 -4.08
CA TYR A 239 3.22 -8.01 -4.52
C TYR A 239 3.94 -7.56 -5.79
N THR A 240 5.17 -8.03 -5.98
CA THR A 240 5.97 -7.86 -7.21
C THR A 240 6.40 -9.21 -7.81
N ASN A 241 5.86 -10.30 -7.30
CA ASN A 241 6.16 -11.69 -7.66
C ASN A 241 4.89 -12.55 -7.86
N GLY A 242 3.71 -11.92 -7.92
CA GLY A 242 2.43 -12.60 -8.08
C GLY A 242 2.04 -13.50 -6.90
N GLY A 243 2.47 -13.15 -5.68
CA GLY A 243 2.15 -13.90 -4.46
C GLY A 243 2.79 -15.29 -4.44
N ALA A 244 4.04 -15.40 -4.92
CA ALA A 244 4.72 -16.69 -5.03
C ALA A 244 5.04 -17.34 -3.68
N ALA A 245 5.24 -16.52 -2.64
CA ALA A 245 5.50 -16.96 -1.27
C ALA A 245 4.46 -16.38 -0.30
N PHE A 246 4.21 -17.09 0.79
CA PHE A 246 3.37 -16.63 1.89
C PHE A 246 4.00 -15.38 2.52
N PHE A 247 3.19 -14.36 2.80
CA PHE A 247 3.63 -13.10 3.43
C PHE A 247 4.73 -12.33 2.67
N SER A 248 4.83 -12.48 1.35
CA SER A 248 5.75 -11.64 0.56
C SER A 248 5.15 -10.28 0.17
N ASN A 249 4.03 -9.86 0.78
CA ASN A 249 3.41 -8.56 0.55
C ASN A 249 4.21 -7.44 1.21
N GLN A 250 4.22 -6.27 0.57
CA GLN A 250 5.00 -5.11 1.01
C GLN A 250 4.08 -3.90 1.14
N TYR A 251 4.08 -3.24 2.30
CA TYR A 251 3.28 -2.03 2.51
C TYR A 251 3.73 -0.88 1.62
N ILE A 252 2.75 -0.18 1.02
CA ILE A 252 2.97 0.98 0.14
C ILE A 252 2.26 2.20 0.71
N ARG A 253 2.70 2.65 1.90
CA ARG A 253 1.96 3.65 2.70
C ARG A 253 2.56 5.07 2.66
N THR A 254 3.71 5.27 2.04
CA THR A 254 4.41 6.56 2.03
C THR A 254 3.51 7.67 1.46
N GLY A 255 3.25 8.70 2.27
CA GLY A 255 2.39 9.83 1.92
C GLY A 255 0.90 9.70 2.29
N LEU A 256 0.48 8.57 2.87
CA LEU A 256 -0.87 8.39 3.43
C LEU A 256 -0.95 8.87 4.88
N ASN A 257 -2.12 9.37 5.29
CA ASN A 257 -2.42 9.57 6.71
C ASN A 257 -3.28 8.41 7.20
N LEU A 258 -2.69 7.51 7.98
CA LEU A 258 -3.36 6.30 8.46
C LEU A 258 -4.44 6.56 9.52
N ASN A 259 -4.51 7.79 10.04
CA ASN A 259 -5.55 8.24 10.97
C ASN A 259 -6.73 8.91 10.28
N ASP A 260 -6.75 8.95 8.94
CA ASP A 260 -7.91 9.47 8.22
C ASP A 260 -9.15 8.60 8.50
N ARG A 261 -10.31 9.26 8.58
CA ARG A 261 -11.60 8.57 8.61
C ARG A 261 -11.77 7.77 7.32
N SER A 262 -12.08 6.50 7.44
CA SER A 262 -12.18 5.61 6.28
C SER A 262 -13.20 4.50 6.50
N GLU A 263 -13.60 3.87 5.40
CA GLU A 263 -14.38 2.62 5.40
C GLU A 263 -13.63 1.49 6.12
N PHE A 264 -14.35 0.45 6.52
CA PHE A 264 -13.71 -0.75 7.06
C PHE A 264 -12.78 -1.39 6.02
N TYR A 265 -13.26 -1.57 4.79
CA TYR A 265 -12.43 -1.83 3.62
C TYR A 265 -12.38 -0.59 2.74
N VAL A 266 -11.22 0.04 2.64
CA VAL A 266 -11.06 1.28 1.89
C VAL A 266 -11.31 1.07 0.40
N PRO A 267 -12.15 1.89 -0.25
CA PRO A 267 -12.31 1.79 -1.69
C PRO A 267 -11.03 2.23 -2.38
N TRP A 268 -10.62 1.47 -3.38
CA TRP A 268 -9.51 1.84 -4.24
C TRP A 268 -9.67 1.25 -5.63
N VAL A 269 -9.04 1.89 -6.62
CA VAL A 269 -9.17 1.48 -8.02
C VAL A 269 -7.88 1.74 -8.79
N MET A 270 -7.59 0.85 -9.73
CA MET A 270 -6.47 0.97 -10.67
C MET A 270 -6.90 1.68 -11.95
N ASN A 271 -6.08 2.57 -12.45
CA ASN A 271 -6.23 3.08 -13.81
C ASN A 271 -5.87 1.97 -14.82
N GLN A 272 -6.87 1.37 -15.46
CA GLN A 272 -6.69 0.26 -16.40
C GLN A 272 -5.88 0.63 -17.65
N LEU A 273 -5.77 1.93 -17.99
CA LEU A 273 -4.93 2.42 -19.08
C LEU A 273 -3.49 2.72 -18.65
N ASN A 274 -3.26 2.91 -17.34
CA ASN A 274 -1.95 3.11 -16.74
C ASN A 274 -1.89 2.40 -15.37
N PRO A 275 -1.58 1.10 -15.32
CA PRO A 275 -1.56 0.33 -14.07
C PRO A 275 -0.55 0.81 -13.01
N ASN A 276 0.37 1.71 -13.37
CA ASN A 276 1.26 2.36 -12.41
C ASN A 276 0.54 3.43 -11.55
N GLN A 277 -0.71 3.76 -11.89
CA GLN A 277 -1.52 4.75 -11.19
C GLN A 277 -2.70 4.11 -10.45
N LEU A 278 -2.77 4.33 -9.14
CA LEU A 278 -3.84 3.85 -8.26
C LEU A 278 -4.48 5.02 -7.50
N PHE A 279 -5.74 4.86 -7.13
CA PHE A 279 -6.51 5.83 -6.35
C PHE A 279 -7.06 5.14 -5.11
N LEU A 280 -6.89 5.75 -3.93
CA LEU A 280 -7.34 5.21 -2.64
C LEU A 280 -8.18 6.24 -1.90
N GLY A 281 -9.34 5.82 -1.38
CA GLY A 281 -10.30 6.69 -0.72
C GLY A 281 -10.30 6.56 0.80
N THR A 282 -10.27 7.70 1.48
CA THR A 282 -10.54 7.83 2.93
C THR A 282 -11.82 8.65 3.13
N TYR A 283 -11.79 9.84 3.74
CA TYR A 283 -12.79 10.89 3.53
C TYR A 283 -12.36 11.86 2.40
N ARG A 284 -11.11 11.69 1.94
CA ARG A 284 -10.48 12.39 0.82
C ARG A 284 -9.79 11.36 -0.08
N LEU A 285 -9.44 11.77 -1.29
CA LEU A 285 -8.84 10.91 -2.30
C LEU A 285 -7.32 11.08 -2.34
N TYR A 286 -6.63 9.94 -2.35
CA TYR A 286 -5.20 9.84 -2.63
C TYR A 286 -4.95 9.25 -4.01
N ARG A 287 -3.84 9.64 -4.63
CA ARG A 287 -3.34 9.07 -5.88
C ARG A 287 -1.86 8.75 -5.75
N THR A 288 -1.45 7.58 -6.24
CA THR A 288 -0.05 7.29 -6.57
C THR A 288 0.09 7.22 -8.07
N ASP A 289 1.19 7.73 -8.61
CA ASP A 289 1.54 7.66 -10.03
C ASP A 289 2.72 6.70 -10.29
N ASN A 290 3.20 6.00 -9.24
CA ASN A 290 4.39 5.15 -9.26
C ASN A 290 4.22 3.85 -8.47
N ALA A 291 3.06 3.20 -8.56
CA ALA A 291 2.74 1.95 -7.85
C ALA A 291 3.74 0.79 -8.08
N LYS A 292 4.50 0.84 -9.18
CA LYS A 292 5.57 -0.11 -9.57
C LYS A 292 6.99 0.39 -9.30
N ALA A 293 7.17 1.35 -8.40
CA ALA A 293 8.50 1.80 -7.99
C ALA A 293 9.38 0.60 -7.55
N PRO A 294 10.72 0.66 -7.73
CA PRO A 294 11.61 -0.48 -7.48
C PRO A 294 11.49 -1.09 -6.08
N SER A 295 11.21 -0.27 -5.05
CA SER A 295 10.94 -0.71 -3.68
C SER A 295 9.60 -0.18 -3.18
N ALA A 296 9.00 -0.85 -2.19
CA ALA A 296 7.69 -0.46 -1.67
C ALA A 296 7.69 0.91 -0.96
N PRO A 297 8.71 1.29 -0.16
CA PRO A 297 8.79 2.63 0.43
C PRO A 297 8.88 3.76 -0.61
N ALA A 298 9.38 3.47 -1.82
CA ALA A 298 9.47 4.43 -2.91
C ALA A 298 8.13 4.70 -3.63
N VAL A 299 7.09 3.90 -3.36
CA VAL A 299 5.73 4.19 -3.85
C VAL A 299 5.18 5.36 -3.03
N THR A 300 4.88 6.48 -3.68
CA THR A 300 4.43 7.70 -3.00
C THR A 300 2.97 8.01 -3.33
N TRP A 301 2.20 8.34 -2.30
CA TRP A 301 0.83 8.79 -2.41
C TRP A 301 0.72 10.30 -2.19
N LYS A 302 -0.16 10.94 -2.96
CA LYS A 302 -0.46 12.37 -2.87
C LYS A 302 -1.95 12.54 -2.60
N THR A 303 -2.31 13.39 -1.65
CA THR A 303 -3.70 13.84 -1.52
C THR A 303 -4.07 14.68 -2.74
N ILE A 304 -5.18 14.36 -3.39
CA ILE A 304 -5.66 15.06 -4.61
C ILE A 304 -7.08 15.62 -4.46
N SER A 305 -7.68 15.55 -3.27
CA SER A 305 -8.97 16.16 -2.98
C SER A 305 -9.01 16.79 -1.58
N PRO A 306 -9.94 17.74 -1.35
CA PRO A 306 -10.36 18.09 0.01
C PRO A 306 -11.18 16.94 0.64
N ASP A 307 -11.79 17.20 1.81
CA ASP A 307 -12.89 16.35 2.32
C ASP A 307 -14.06 16.40 1.34
N LEU A 308 -14.43 15.26 0.77
CA LEU A 308 -15.54 15.13 -0.18
C LEU A 308 -16.82 14.60 0.48
N THR A 309 -16.84 14.49 1.81
CA THR A 309 -17.99 14.07 2.61
C THR A 309 -18.73 15.28 3.20
N THR A 310 -19.75 15.06 4.03
CA THR A 310 -20.43 16.13 4.78
C THR A 310 -19.62 16.69 5.96
N GLY A 311 -18.45 16.11 6.29
CA GLY A 311 -17.52 16.64 7.30
C GLY A 311 -17.86 16.30 8.76
N CYS A 312 -18.07 15.02 9.08
CA CYS A 312 -18.34 14.59 10.46
C CYS A 312 -17.15 14.89 11.44
N THR A 313 -17.46 15.31 12.67
CA THR A 313 -16.48 15.64 13.73
C THR A 313 -16.16 14.46 14.66
N GLY A 314 -14.93 14.43 15.21
CA GLY A 314 -14.46 13.45 16.21
C GLY A 314 -13.52 12.38 15.65
N THR A 315 -12.78 11.69 16.52
CA THR A 315 -12.00 10.49 16.14
C THR A 315 -12.96 9.41 15.62
N ALA A 316 -12.57 8.72 14.56
CA ALA A 316 -13.35 7.64 13.97
C ALA A 316 -12.44 6.42 13.77
N PRO A 317 -12.60 5.37 14.58
CA PRO A 317 -12.10 4.04 14.20
C PRO A 317 -12.71 3.61 12.86
N ASN A 318 -12.00 2.78 12.11
CA ASN A 318 -12.44 2.21 10.84
C ASN A 318 -13.87 1.65 10.93
N GLY A 319 -14.70 1.87 9.91
CA GLY A 319 -16.07 1.32 9.83
C GLY A 319 -17.12 1.96 10.75
N ALA A 320 -16.75 2.88 11.65
CA ALA A 320 -17.66 3.39 12.68
C ALA A 320 -18.52 4.62 12.28
N ARG A 321 -18.34 5.21 11.09
CA ARG A 321 -19.07 6.44 10.67
C ARG A 321 -19.41 6.49 9.18
N THR A 322 -20.62 6.98 8.87
CA THR A 322 -21.18 7.15 7.51
C THR A 322 -20.56 8.28 6.68
N CYS A 323 -19.43 8.88 7.09
CA CYS A 323 -18.81 10.02 6.41
C CYS A 323 -17.42 9.61 5.90
N ALA A 324 -17.38 8.68 4.95
CA ALA A 324 -16.18 8.25 4.24
C ALA A 324 -16.51 8.09 2.74
N LEU A 325 -15.47 8.08 1.91
CA LEU A 325 -15.55 7.64 0.53
C LEU A 325 -15.84 6.14 0.53
N SER A 326 -16.76 5.71 -0.33
CA SER A 326 -17.22 4.32 -0.43
C SER A 326 -17.10 3.76 -1.85
N ALA A 327 -16.92 4.61 -2.87
CA ALA A 327 -16.73 4.17 -4.24
C ALA A 327 -15.84 5.13 -5.03
N ILE A 328 -15.01 4.59 -5.94
CA ILE A 328 -14.18 5.36 -6.85
C ILE A 328 -14.33 4.77 -8.25
N GLY A 329 -14.57 5.62 -9.25
CA GLY A 329 -14.70 5.22 -10.66
C GLY A 329 -13.67 5.92 -11.53
N VAL A 330 -12.88 5.14 -12.27
CA VAL A 330 -11.92 5.64 -13.28
C VAL A 330 -12.14 4.87 -14.58
N GLY A 331 -12.10 5.58 -15.71
CA GLY A 331 -12.30 5.01 -17.03
C GLY A 331 -11.43 5.72 -18.07
N GLY A 332 -11.91 5.80 -19.30
CA GLY A 332 -11.17 6.49 -20.36
C GLY A 332 -11.07 7.99 -20.11
N GLY A 333 -9.94 8.60 -20.47
CA GLY A 333 -9.72 10.03 -20.33
C GLY A 333 -9.10 10.42 -18.98
N GLN A 334 -9.46 11.60 -18.48
CA GLN A 334 -8.75 12.26 -17.37
C GLN A 334 -9.59 12.38 -16.10
N ALA A 335 -10.83 11.90 -16.11
CA ALA A 335 -11.77 12.12 -15.03
C ALA A 335 -11.74 11.01 -13.98
N VAL A 336 -12.02 11.38 -12.73
CA VAL A 336 -12.19 10.48 -11.59
C VAL A 336 -13.52 10.80 -10.92
N TYR A 337 -14.32 9.77 -10.68
CA TYR A 337 -15.57 9.87 -9.93
C TYR A 337 -15.37 9.36 -8.51
N VAL A 338 -16.05 9.98 -7.55
CA VAL A 338 -16.02 9.58 -6.13
C VAL A 338 -17.42 9.60 -5.55
N GLY A 339 -17.78 8.54 -4.85
CA GLY A 339 -19.02 8.39 -4.09
C GLY A 339 -18.74 8.21 -2.60
N THR A 340 -19.72 8.59 -1.76
CA THR A 340 -19.58 8.53 -0.29
C THR A 340 -20.72 7.76 0.38
N LEU A 341 -20.47 7.29 1.60
CA LEU A 341 -21.47 6.64 2.45
C LEU A 341 -22.64 7.56 2.81
N ASP A 342 -22.41 8.88 2.93
CA ASP A 342 -23.44 9.88 3.18
C ASP A 342 -24.16 10.34 1.90
N GLY A 343 -23.90 9.68 0.78
CA GLY A 343 -24.64 9.78 -0.47
C GLY A 343 -24.30 10.99 -1.32
N LEU A 344 -23.07 11.48 -1.23
CA LEU A 344 -22.53 12.49 -2.11
C LEU A 344 -21.86 11.83 -3.32
N LEU A 345 -21.95 12.49 -4.48
CA LEU A 345 -21.30 12.05 -5.71
C LEU A 345 -20.53 13.22 -6.31
N TRP A 346 -19.29 12.97 -6.70
CA TRP A 346 -18.37 13.97 -7.22
C TRP A 346 -17.69 13.50 -8.50
N ILE A 347 -17.27 14.45 -9.32
CA ILE A 347 -16.35 14.23 -10.43
C ILE A 347 -15.21 15.23 -10.37
N SER A 348 -14.01 14.77 -10.70
CA SER A 348 -12.91 15.62 -11.11
C SER A 348 -12.58 15.35 -12.57
N PRO A 349 -12.79 16.28 -13.51
CA PRO A 349 -12.53 16.04 -14.95
C PRO A 349 -11.03 15.96 -15.29
N ASN A 350 -10.15 16.28 -14.35
CA ASN A 350 -8.70 16.27 -14.49
C ASN A 350 -7.99 15.49 -13.36
N GLY A 351 -8.72 14.64 -12.63
CA GLY A 351 -8.21 13.88 -11.48
C GLY A 351 -7.05 12.94 -11.78
N VAL A 352 -6.94 12.47 -13.03
CA VAL A 352 -5.87 11.57 -13.48
C VAL A 352 -4.52 12.28 -13.61
N SER A 353 -4.47 13.52 -14.09
CA SER A 353 -3.20 14.19 -14.44
C SER A 353 -2.87 15.41 -13.58
N ALA A 354 -3.88 16.15 -13.10
CA ALA A 354 -3.62 17.38 -12.37
C ALA A 354 -2.96 17.08 -11.01
N ALA A 355 -1.96 17.88 -10.63
CA ALA A 355 -1.39 17.83 -9.28
C ALA A 355 -2.39 18.33 -8.22
N ASN A 356 -3.22 19.32 -8.60
CA ASN A 356 -4.31 19.85 -7.78
C ASN A 356 -5.61 19.83 -8.59
N PRO A 357 -6.32 18.68 -8.63
CA PRO A 357 -7.53 18.55 -9.42
C PRO A 357 -8.68 19.43 -8.92
N THR A 358 -9.61 19.75 -9.82
CA THR A 358 -10.86 20.46 -9.50
C THR A 358 -11.98 19.45 -9.29
N TRP A 359 -12.89 19.73 -8.36
CA TRP A 359 -13.98 18.82 -7.99
C TRP A 359 -15.35 19.49 -8.15
N GLU A 360 -16.29 18.78 -8.77
CA GLU A 360 -17.68 19.20 -8.99
C GLU A 360 -18.64 18.18 -8.36
N ARG A 361 -19.70 18.69 -7.71
CA ARG A 361 -20.70 17.87 -7.02
C ARG A 361 -21.88 17.54 -7.93
N LEU A 362 -22.24 16.26 -8.04
CA LEU A 362 -23.18 15.73 -9.03
C LEU A 362 -24.53 15.28 -8.45
N ASP A 363 -24.66 15.05 -7.13
CA ASP A 363 -25.87 14.50 -6.51
C ASP A 363 -27.06 15.49 -6.41
N GLN A 364 -26.84 16.76 -6.72
CA GLN A 364 -27.80 17.83 -6.43
C GLN A 364 -29.11 17.76 -7.25
N GLY A 365 -29.08 17.11 -8.42
CA GLY A 365 -30.11 17.26 -9.47
C GLY A 365 -31.12 16.12 -9.66
N GLY A 366 -31.01 14.97 -8.98
CA GLY A 366 -31.93 13.85 -9.24
C GLY A 366 -31.59 12.49 -8.64
N LEU A 367 -30.45 12.38 -7.96
CA LEU A 367 -29.98 11.13 -7.37
C LEU A 367 -30.49 10.92 -5.92
N PRO A 368 -30.65 9.67 -5.46
CA PRO A 368 -30.99 9.36 -4.08
C PRO A 368 -29.87 9.76 -3.12
N LYS A 369 -30.24 10.20 -1.93
CA LYS A 369 -29.30 10.45 -0.82
C LYS A 369 -29.11 9.16 -0.02
N ARG A 370 -28.40 8.20 -0.60
CA ARG A 370 -28.06 6.90 -0.02
C ARG A 370 -26.59 6.58 -0.29
N PRO A 371 -25.96 5.66 0.46
CA PRO A 371 -24.57 5.30 0.22
C PRO A 371 -24.32 4.93 -1.25
N VAL A 372 -23.29 5.53 -1.84
CA VAL A 372 -22.84 5.19 -3.19
C VAL A 372 -21.90 3.99 -3.08
N ALA A 373 -22.30 2.84 -3.60
CA ALA A 373 -21.53 1.59 -3.43
C ALA A 373 -20.67 1.24 -4.64
N ALA A 374 -21.10 1.60 -5.86
CA ALA A 374 -20.35 1.28 -7.07
C ALA A 374 -20.38 2.42 -8.08
N ILE A 375 -19.25 2.64 -8.75
CA ILE A 375 -19.16 3.58 -9.89
C ILE A 375 -18.42 2.89 -11.03
N ALA A 376 -19.13 2.63 -12.12
CA ALA A 376 -18.59 1.99 -13.29
C ALA A 376 -18.49 3.01 -14.43
N VAL A 377 -17.28 3.22 -14.95
CA VAL A 377 -16.98 4.24 -15.98
C VAL A 377 -16.57 3.55 -17.27
N ASP A 378 -17.07 4.03 -18.41
CA ASP A 378 -16.68 3.49 -19.71
C ASP A 378 -15.16 3.62 -19.93
N ARG A 379 -14.55 2.55 -20.45
CA ARG A 379 -13.08 2.43 -20.60
C ARG A 379 -12.48 3.43 -21.59
N SER A 380 -13.30 4.05 -22.45
CA SER A 380 -12.87 5.00 -23.48
C SER A 380 -13.39 6.42 -23.24
N ASN A 381 -14.58 6.55 -22.63
CA ASN A 381 -15.28 7.82 -22.46
C ASN A 381 -15.78 8.06 -21.03
N TYR A 382 -15.06 8.84 -20.22
CA TYR A 382 -15.50 9.14 -18.85
C TYR A 382 -16.88 9.78 -18.75
N ARG A 383 -17.41 10.39 -19.82
CA ARG A 383 -18.76 10.98 -19.79
C ARG A 383 -19.85 9.93 -19.67
N ILE A 384 -19.55 8.68 -20.01
CA ILE A 384 -20.45 7.54 -19.85
C ILE A 384 -20.08 6.84 -18.54
N ALA A 385 -20.94 7.00 -17.54
CA ALA A 385 -20.74 6.39 -16.23
C ALA A 385 -22.06 5.90 -15.64
N TYR A 386 -21.94 4.95 -14.72
CA TYR A 386 -23.04 4.30 -14.04
C TYR A 386 -22.76 4.30 -12.54
N VAL A 387 -23.79 4.56 -11.74
CA VAL A 387 -23.68 4.63 -10.28
C VAL A 387 -24.70 3.70 -9.64
N GLY A 388 -24.22 2.89 -8.69
CA GLY A 388 -24.98 1.95 -7.88
C GLY A 388 -25.15 2.46 -6.45
N TYR A 389 -26.36 2.32 -5.92
CA TYR A 389 -26.70 2.75 -4.57
C TYR A 389 -27.02 1.57 -3.65
N ASN A 390 -26.52 1.63 -2.42
CA ASN A 390 -26.93 0.74 -1.34
C ASN A 390 -28.25 1.22 -0.69
N GLY A 391 -28.88 0.38 0.12
CA GLY A 391 -30.13 0.63 0.83
C GLY A 391 -31.39 0.34 0.02
N PHE A 392 -32.55 0.68 0.59
CA PHE A 392 -33.87 0.40 0.01
C PHE A 392 -34.57 1.68 -0.45
N ASN A 393 -35.48 1.56 -1.43
CA ASN A 393 -36.28 2.71 -1.92
C ASN A 393 -37.05 3.41 -0.79
N ALA A 394 -37.48 2.67 0.23
CA ALA A 394 -38.17 3.21 1.40
C ALA A 394 -37.38 4.29 2.16
N ALA A 395 -36.04 4.28 2.08
CA ALA A 395 -35.21 5.33 2.68
C ALA A 395 -35.19 6.64 1.86
N THR A 396 -35.50 6.56 0.56
CA THR A 396 -35.55 7.72 -0.36
C THR A 396 -36.80 7.67 -1.26
N PRO A 397 -38.01 7.70 -0.69
CA PRO A 397 -39.24 7.43 -1.44
C PRO A 397 -39.53 8.45 -2.54
N SER A 398 -38.99 9.67 -2.44
CA SER A 398 -39.12 10.71 -3.47
C SER A 398 -38.11 10.57 -4.61
N ARG A 399 -37.12 9.68 -4.48
CA ARG A 399 -36.05 9.42 -5.46
C ARG A 399 -35.71 7.92 -5.47
N PRO A 400 -36.65 7.03 -5.86
CA PRO A 400 -36.39 5.59 -5.90
C PRO A 400 -35.42 5.22 -7.02
N GLY A 401 -34.90 3.99 -6.97
CA GLY A 401 -33.95 3.42 -7.94
C GLY A 401 -32.57 3.20 -7.34
N HIS A 402 -31.87 2.21 -7.88
CA HIS A 402 -30.58 1.70 -7.41
C HIS A 402 -29.45 1.88 -8.42
N VAL A 403 -29.75 2.02 -9.72
CA VAL A 403 -28.75 2.15 -10.78
C VAL A 403 -29.09 3.35 -11.66
N PHE A 404 -28.13 4.25 -11.83
CA PHE A 404 -28.28 5.48 -12.59
C PHE A 404 -27.19 5.61 -13.64
N LYS A 405 -27.53 6.12 -14.83
CA LYS A 405 -26.62 6.31 -15.97
C LYS A 405 -26.47 7.78 -16.32
N THR A 406 -25.26 8.19 -16.66
CA THR A 406 -24.96 9.45 -17.35
C THR A 406 -24.25 9.19 -18.68
N THR A 407 -24.35 10.15 -19.61
CA THR A 407 -23.62 10.16 -20.89
C THR A 407 -22.95 11.52 -21.16
N ASP A 408 -22.96 12.42 -20.18
CA ASP A 408 -22.49 13.79 -20.29
C ASP A 408 -21.59 14.21 -19.10
N GLY A 409 -20.99 13.23 -18.42
CA GLY A 409 -20.07 13.53 -17.31
C GLY A 409 -20.77 13.75 -15.97
N GLY A 410 -22.03 13.31 -15.83
CA GLY A 410 -22.79 13.42 -14.59
C GLY A 410 -23.65 14.68 -14.47
N GLN A 411 -23.76 15.47 -15.55
CA GLN A 411 -24.64 16.64 -15.61
C GLN A 411 -26.12 16.22 -15.60
N HIS A 412 -26.43 15.10 -16.26
CA HIS A 412 -27.74 14.46 -16.19
C HIS A 412 -27.63 12.97 -15.86
N TRP A 413 -28.59 12.49 -15.08
CA TRP A 413 -28.70 11.09 -14.64
C TRP A 413 -30.06 10.51 -14.99
N ALA A 414 -30.07 9.33 -15.61
CA ALA A 414 -31.27 8.54 -15.86
C ALA A 414 -31.31 7.34 -14.91
N ASN A 415 -32.44 7.15 -14.22
CA ASN A 415 -32.70 5.92 -13.47
C ASN A 415 -32.92 4.77 -14.46
N ILE A 416 -32.07 3.74 -14.39
CA ILE A 416 -32.12 2.54 -15.22
C ILE A 416 -32.27 1.27 -14.36
N SER A 417 -32.90 1.38 -13.19
CA SER A 417 -33.21 0.21 -12.37
C SER A 417 -34.25 -0.70 -13.01
N GLY A 418 -35.12 -0.19 -13.88
CA GLY A 418 -36.08 -1.02 -14.61
C GLY A 418 -36.88 -1.93 -13.69
N ASN A 419 -36.76 -3.24 -13.89
CA ASN A 419 -37.37 -4.31 -13.09
C ASN A 419 -36.41 -4.96 -12.07
N LEU A 420 -35.25 -4.36 -11.79
CA LEU A 420 -34.34 -4.82 -10.74
C LEU A 420 -35.08 -4.83 -9.39
N PRO A 421 -34.89 -5.87 -8.55
CA PRO A 421 -35.48 -5.90 -7.21
C PRO A 421 -35.12 -4.67 -6.37
N ASP A 422 -35.96 -4.33 -5.40
CA ASP A 422 -35.63 -3.30 -4.41
C ASP A 422 -34.62 -3.85 -3.40
N SER A 423 -33.35 -3.90 -3.81
CA SER A 423 -32.23 -4.47 -3.08
C SER A 423 -30.99 -3.61 -3.28
N PRO A 424 -30.09 -3.52 -2.29
CA PRO A 424 -28.79 -2.86 -2.45
C PRO A 424 -28.00 -3.39 -3.66
N VAL A 425 -27.34 -2.49 -4.38
CA VAL A 425 -26.40 -2.81 -5.47
C VAL A 425 -24.98 -2.52 -4.98
N ASN A 426 -24.16 -3.56 -4.88
CA ASN A 426 -22.81 -3.49 -4.30
C ASN A 426 -21.72 -3.40 -5.39
N SER A 427 -21.97 -3.96 -6.57
CA SER A 427 -21.03 -3.96 -7.69
C SER A 427 -21.73 -3.66 -9.02
N LEU A 428 -21.05 -2.94 -9.92
CA LEU A 428 -21.53 -2.64 -11.27
C LEU A 428 -20.39 -2.76 -12.28
N LEU A 429 -20.64 -3.46 -13.39
CA LEU A 429 -19.69 -3.62 -14.49
C LEU A 429 -20.33 -3.30 -15.84
N LEU A 430 -19.54 -2.73 -16.74
CA LEU A 430 -19.86 -2.60 -18.17
C LEU A 430 -19.09 -3.66 -18.96
N ASP A 431 -19.76 -4.30 -19.92
CA ASP A 431 -19.09 -5.20 -20.86
C ASP A 431 -18.51 -4.42 -22.06
N PRO A 432 -17.18 -4.33 -22.24
CA PRO A 432 -16.59 -3.62 -23.36
C PRO A 432 -16.79 -4.35 -24.71
N SER A 433 -17.17 -5.61 -24.68
CA SER A 433 -17.48 -6.42 -25.88
C SER A 433 -18.92 -6.18 -26.36
N PHE A 434 -19.81 -5.78 -25.44
CA PHE A 434 -21.23 -5.55 -25.71
C PHE A 434 -21.68 -4.24 -25.04
N PRO A 435 -21.64 -3.08 -25.73
CA PRO A 435 -21.83 -1.75 -25.11
C PRO A 435 -23.16 -1.49 -24.36
N ASN A 436 -24.17 -2.34 -24.55
CA ASN A 436 -25.45 -2.28 -23.83
C ASN A 436 -25.57 -3.33 -22.71
N THR A 437 -24.54 -4.13 -22.47
CA THR A 437 -24.54 -5.16 -21.44
C THR A 437 -23.97 -4.62 -20.13
N LEU A 438 -24.74 -4.77 -19.06
CA LEU A 438 -24.40 -4.33 -17.71
C LEU A 438 -24.58 -5.50 -16.75
N TYR A 439 -23.68 -5.64 -15.79
CA TYR A 439 -23.81 -6.60 -14.69
C TYR A 439 -23.92 -5.85 -13.36
N ALA A 440 -24.78 -6.33 -12.47
CA ALA A 440 -24.99 -5.77 -11.13
C ALA A 440 -24.89 -6.87 -10.08
N GLY A 441 -24.01 -6.70 -9.08
CA GLY A 441 -23.98 -7.51 -7.87
C GLY A 441 -24.93 -6.90 -6.83
N THR A 442 -25.81 -7.70 -6.23
CA THR A 442 -26.81 -7.23 -5.26
C THR A 442 -26.87 -8.16 -4.05
N ASP A 443 -27.56 -7.73 -2.99
CA ASP A 443 -27.80 -8.56 -1.78
C ASP A 443 -28.62 -9.84 -2.05
N VAL A 444 -29.23 -9.96 -3.22
CA VAL A 444 -30.06 -11.13 -3.61
C VAL A 444 -29.52 -11.84 -4.85
N GLY A 445 -28.23 -11.65 -5.16
CA GLY A 445 -27.52 -12.29 -6.25
C GLY A 445 -27.17 -11.34 -7.41
N PRO A 446 -26.49 -11.85 -8.44
CA PRO A 446 -26.08 -11.06 -9.59
C PRO A 446 -27.19 -10.96 -10.65
N PHE A 447 -27.27 -9.81 -11.31
CA PHE A 447 -28.20 -9.52 -12.40
C PHE A 447 -27.44 -9.04 -13.64
N VAL A 448 -28.03 -9.27 -14.82
CA VAL A 448 -27.53 -8.80 -16.10
C VAL A 448 -28.64 -8.07 -16.87
N SER A 449 -28.26 -7.00 -17.55
CA SER A 449 -29.07 -6.33 -18.56
C SER A 449 -28.34 -6.37 -19.89
N TYR A 450 -29.06 -6.62 -21.00
CA TYR A 450 -28.51 -6.63 -22.37
C TYR A 450 -28.96 -5.42 -23.21
N ASP A 451 -29.77 -4.54 -22.63
CA ASP A 451 -30.41 -3.41 -23.32
C ASP A 451 -30.16 -2.06 -22.62
N GLY A 452 -29.05 -1.96 -21.90
CA GLY A 452 -28.60 -0.72 -21.26
C GLY A 452 -29.35 -0.37 -19.98
N GLY A 453 -29.88 -1.38 -19.27
CA GLY A 453 -30.58 -1.26 -17.99
C GLY A 453 -32.09 -1.07 -18.11
N VAL A 454 -32.69 -1.31 -19.28
CA VAL A 454 -34.16 -1.24 -19.41
C VAL A 454 -34.79 -2.49 -18.78
N HIS A 455 -34.21 -3.67 -19.03
CA HIS A 455 -34.60 -4.92 -18.41
C HIS A 455 -33.39 -5.64 -17.79
N TRP A 456 -33.60 -6.19 -16.61
CA TRP A 456 -32.67 -6.97 -15.81
C TRP A 456 -33.19 -8.39 -15.63
N SER A 457 -32.27 -9.37 -15.72
CA SER A 457 -32.52 -10.78 -15.46
C SER A 457 -31.50 -11.29 -14.45
N ALA A 458 -31.88 -12.25 -13.60
CA ALA A 458 -30.90 -12.94 -12.76
C ALA A 458 -29.82 -13.57 -13.66
N LEU A 459 -28.56 -13.49 -13.24
CA LEU A 459 -27.43 -14.00 -14.00
C LEU A 459 -27.27 -15.52 -13.76
N GLY A 460 -27.42 -16.30 -14.82
CA GLY A 460 -27.34 -17.76 -14.76
C GLY A 460 -28.65 -18.43 -14.35
N THR A 461 -28.62 -19.75 -14.10
CA THR A 461 -29.82 -20.56 -13.78
C THR A 461 -29.92 -20.96 -12.30
N ASP A 462 -28.79 -21.06 -11.59
CA ASP A 462 -28.71 -21.70 -10.27
C ASP A 462 -27.83 -20.92 -9.28
N PHE A 463 -27.67 -19.60 -9.47
CA PHE A 463 -26.92 -18.77 -8.53
C PHE A 463 -27.71 -18.66 -7.21
N PRO A 464 -27.10 -18.91 -6.04
CA PRO A 464 -27.81 -18.84 -4.76
C PRO A 464 -28.26 -17.40 -4.44
N ILE A 465 -29.35 -17.26 -3.68
CA ILE A 465 -29.76 -15.96 -3.15
C ILE A 465 -28.80 -15.60 -2.02
N VAL A 466 -27.80 -14.78 -2.35
CA VAL A 466 -26.73 -14.32 -1.44
C VAL A 466 -26.24 -12.96 -1.91
N ALA A 467 -25.71 -12.16 -0.98
CA ALA A 467 -25.05 -10.92 -1.35
C ALA A 467 -23.80 -11.18 -2.20
N VAL A 468 -23.67 -10.35 -3.24
CA VAL A 468 -22.52 -10.34 -4.14
C VAL A 468 -21.80 -9.01 -3.96
N ASP A 469 -20.69 -9.02 -3.23
CA ASP A 469 -19.95 -7.82 -2.87
C ASP A 469 -19.14 -7.27 -4.05
N GLN A 470 -18.52 -8.17 -4.83
CA GLN A 470 -17.78 -7.77 -6.02
C GLN A 470 -17.98 -8.72 -7.21
N LEU A 471 -18.19 -8.12 -8.38
CA LEU A 471 -18.03 -8.77 -9.67
C LEU A 471 -16.72 -8.29 -10.32
N ASP A 472 -16.07 -9.15 -11.11
CA ASP A 472 -14.95 -8.75 -11.96
C ASP A 472 -14.97 -9.44 -13.34
N LEU A 473 -14.74 -8.66 -14.41
CA LEU A 473 -14.86 -9.09 -15.80
C LEU A 473 -13.53 -9.00 -16.55
N ASP A 474 -13.06 -10.15 -17.02
CA ASP A 474 -12.02 -10.26 -18.04
C ASP A 474 -12.63 -10.53 -19.42
N ALA A 475 -12.75 -9.46 -20.21
CA ALA A 475 -13.27 -9.52 -21.57
C ALA A 475 -12.37 -10.30 -22.54
N SER A 476 -11.07 -10.42 -22.26
CA SER A 476 -10.12 -11.11 -23.15
C SER A 476 -10.25 -12.64 -23.10
N HIS A 477 -10.87 -13.16 -22.04
CA HIS A 477 -11.18 -14.58 -21.86
C HIS A 477 -12.68 -14.85 -21.63
N GLY A 478 -13.52 -13.83 -21.72
CA GLY A 478 -14.95 -13.91 -21.43
C GLY A 478 -15.26 -14.41 -20.02
N SER A 479 -14.40 -14.13 -19.03
CA SER A 479 -14.52 -14.65 -17.66
C SER A 479 -15.15 -13.61 -16.74
N LEU A 480 -16.29 -13.94 -16.13
CA LEU A 480 -16.94 -13.10 -15.11
C LEU A 480 -16.91 -13.85 -13.77
N LEU A 481 -16.33 -13.21 -12.76
CA LEU A 481 -16.23 -13.71 -11.39
C LEU A 481 -17.25 -13.01 -10.49
N ALA A 482 -17.66 -13.70 -9.43
CA ALA A 482 -18.44 -13.14 -8.33
C ALA A 482 -17.87 -13.62 -6.99
N GLY A 483 -17.50 -12.66 -6.13
CA GLY A 483 -17.26 -12.87 -4.70
C GLY A 483 -18.57 -12.72 -3.94
N THR A 484 -18.84 -13.62 -3.00
CA THR A 484 -20.11 -13.66 -2.28
C THR A 484 -19.92 -13.58 -0.77
N HIS A 485 -20.97 -13.13 -0.09
CA HIS A 485 -21.06 -13.12 1.36
C HIS A 485 -21.36 -14.53 1.90
N GLY A 486 -20.32 -15.34 2.11
CA GLY A 486 -20.41 -16.64 2.78
C GLY A 486 -20.79 -17.83 1.89
N ARG A 487 -20.65 -17.71 0.55
CA ARG A 487 -20.86 -18.81 -0.42
C ARG A 487 -19.67 -19.03 -1.36
N GLY A 488 -18.50 -18.46 -1.03
CA GLY A 488 -17.28 -18.59 -1.80
C GLY A 488 -17.30 -17.78 -3.11
N ALA A 489 -16.50 -18.23 -4.08
CA ALA A 489 -16.34 -17.55 -5.37
C ALA A 489 -16.99 -18.34 -6.51
N PHE A 490 -17.67 -17.63 -7.40
CA PHE A 490 -18.31 -18.18 -8.60
C PHE A 490 -17.64 -17.65 -9.87
N ARG A 491 -17.69 -18.45 -10.94
CA ARG A 491 -17.26 -18.05 -12.28
C ARG A 491 -18.28 -18.49 -13.31
N ILE A 492 -18.59 -17.60 -14.25
CA ILE A 492 -19.23 -17.95 -15.52
C ILE A 492 -18.31 -17.56 -16.68
N THR A 493 -18.39 -18.28 -17.79
CA THR A 493 -17.59 -18.01 -18.99
C THR A 493 -18.51 -17.77 -20.18
N ASN A 494 -18.31 -16.65 -20.86
CA ASN A 494 -18.91 -16.33 -22.14
C ASN A 494 -17.96 -16.78 -23.26
N ASN A 495 -18.40 -17.75 -24.06
CA ASN A 495 -17.62 -18.30 -25.17
C ASN A 495 -17.85 -17.57 -26.51
N GLN A 496 -18.56 -16.45 -26.51
CA GLN A 496 -18.73 -15.64 -27.71
C GLN A 496 -17.39 -15.01 -28.14
N VAL A 497 -17.12 -15.07 -29.44
CA VAL A 497 -15.88 -14.59 -30.06
C VAL A 497 -16.15 -13.22 -30.68
N VAL A 498 -15.84 -12.15 -29.94
CA VAL A 498 -16.26 -10.77 -30.26
C VAL A 498 -15.13 -9.80 -29.88
N PRO A 499 -14.81 -8.80 -30.72
CA PRO A 499 -13.83 -7.77 -30.36
C PRO A 499 -14.38 -6.84 -29.27
N ALA A 500 -13.48 -6.24 -28.49
CA ALA A 500 -13.82 -5.23 -27.50
C ALA A 500 -12.83 -4.07 -27.64
N LEU A 501 -13.29 -2.95 -28.19
CA LEU A 501 -12.45 -1.83 -28.58
C LEU A 501 -12.39 -0.77 -27.49
N VAL A 502 -11.17 -0.41 -27.08
CA VAL A 502 -10.89 0.69 -26.16
C VAL A 502 -10.09 1.75 -26.90
N VAL A 503 -10.59 2.98 -26.92
CA VAL A 503 -9.91 4.11 -27.57
C VAL A 503 -9.43 5.11 -26.52
N SER A 504 -8.18 5.54 -26.66
CA SER A 504 -7.60 6.64 -25.90
C SER A 504 -7.00 7.67 -26.86
N LYS A 505 -6.85 8.90 -26.36
CA LYS A 505 -6.27 9.99 -27.13
C LYS A 505 -5.43 10.88 -26.23
N VAL A 506 -4.23 11.17 -26.70
CA VAL A 506 -3.31 12.12 -26.09
C VAL A 506 -2.86 13.15 -27.11
N ASP A 507 -2.49 14.33 -26.62
CA ASP A 507 -1.66 15.23 -27.39
C ASP A 507 -0.17 14.88 -27.17
N ALA A 508 0.72 15.55 -27.90
CA ALA A 508 2.16 15.33 -27.79
C ALA A 508 2.77 15.77 -26.44
N GLY A 509 2.01 16.32 -25.49
CA GLY A 509 2.50 16.72 -24.17
C GLY A 509 3.48 17.90 -24.18
N VAL A 510 3.61 18.60 -25.31
CA VAL A 510 4.50 19.77 -25.44
C VAL A 510 3.73 21.08 -25.25
N PRO A 511 4.35 22.14 -24.69
CA PRO A 511 3.75 23.47 -24.63
C PRO A 511 3.35 23.98 -26.03
N VAL A 512 2.10 24.41 -26.19
CA VAL A 512 1.58 24.94 -27.47
C VAL A 512 0.90 26.29 -27.28
N GLY A 513 0.90 27.10 -28.33
CA GLY A 513 0.24 28.40 -28.38
C GLY A 513 -0.20 28.78 -29.79
N PRO A 514 -0.54 30.05 -30.04
CA PRO A 514 -0.93 30.52 -31.37
C PRO A 514 0.11 30.17 -32.43
N SER A 515 -0.34 29.64 -33.58
CA SER A 515 0.49 29.14 -34.69
C SER A 515 1.31 27.87 -34.41
N SER A 516 1.29 27.32 -33.20
CA SER A 516 1.89 26.01 -32.92
C SER A 516 1.13 24.90 -33.66
N ASN A 517 1.85 23.84 -34.02
CA ASN A 517 1.22 22.58 -34.40
C ASN A 517 0.86 21.79 -33.13
N LEU A 518 -0.30 21.17 -33.16
CA LEU A 518 -0.79 20.26 -32.15
C LEU A 518 -0.95 18.89 -32.78
N ASP A 519 -0.13 17.96 -32.28
CA ASP A 519 -0.11 16.57 -32.70
C ASP A 519 -0.94 15.73 -31.75
N TYR A 520 -1.81 14.90 -32.31
CA TYR A 520 -2.63 13.96 -31.58
C TYR A 520 -2.30 12.54 -31.99
N THR A 521 -2.19 11.68 -30.97
CA THR A 521 -2.13 10.22 -31.13
C THR A 521 -3.42 9.62 -30.58
N ILE A 522 -4.14 8.89 -31.42
CA ILE A 522 -5.28 8.07 -31.04
C ILE A 522 -4.80 6.63 -30.98
N THR A 523 -4.87 6.01 -29.82
CA THR A 523 -4.54 4.59 -29.64
C THR A 523 -5.83 3.80 -29.57
N LEU A 524 -5.96 2.79 -30.42
CA LEU A 524 -7.07 1.85 -30.41
C LEU A 524 -6.55 0.47 -30.01
N ARG A 525 -7.00 -0.03 -28.86
CA ARG A 525 -6.65 -1.36 -28.33
C ARG A 525 -7.85 -2.29 -28.45
N ASN A 526 -7.60 -3.55 -28.79
CA ASN A 526 -8.59 -4.60 -28.77
C ASN A 526 -8.33 -5.54 -27.59
N ILE A 527 -9.26 -5.55 -26.63
CA ILE A 527 -9.21 -6.34 -25.40
C ILE A 527 -10.24 -7.48 -25.38
N GLY A 528 -10.84 -7.78 -26.54
CA GLY A 528 -11.84 -8.84 -26.68
C GLY A 528 -11.21 -10.18 -27.07
N THR A 529 -12.05 -11.08 -27.58
CA THR A 529 -11.70 -12.46 -27.96
C THR A 529 -11.56 -12.67 -29.48
N ALA A 530 -11.74 -11.62 -30.29
CA ALA A 530 -11.62 -11.65 -31.75
C ALA A 530 -10.96 -10.40 -32.31
N ASP A 531 -10.42 -10.53 -33.53
CA ASP A 531 -9.91 -9.40 -34.30
C ASP A 531 -11.06 -8.46 -34.64
N ALA A 532 -10.82 -7.15 -34.56
CA ALA A 532 -11.75 -6.15 -35.05
C ALA A 532 -11.37 -5.78 -36.49
N THR A 533 -12.23 -6.05 -37.46
CA THR A 533 -11.97 -5.78 -38.88
C THR A 533 -12.88 -4.68 -39.41
N GLY A 534 -12.52 -4.12 -40.57
CA GLY A 534 -13.29 -3.04 -41.20
C GLY A 534 -13.40 -1.79 -40.33
N VAL A 535 -12.47 -1.62 -39.39
CA VAL A 535 -12.55 -0.60 -38.34
C VAL A 535 -12.50 0.79 -38.98
N THR A 536 -13.43 1.63 -38.55
CA THR A 536 -13.51 3.03 -38.94
C THR A 536 -13.41 3.93 -37.73
N VAL A 537 -12.41 4.81 -37.72
CA VAL A 537 -12.21 5.84 -36.70
C VAL A 537 -12.50 7.20 -37.32
N THR A 538 -13.28 8.03 -36.63
CA THR A 538 -13.55 9.41 -37.04
C THR A 538 -13.38 10.36 -35.87
N ASP A 539 -12.64 11.44 -36.08
CA ASP A 539 -12.33 12.47 -35.08
C ASP A 539 -12.54 13.89 -35.67
N PRO A 540 -13.37 14.75 -35.07
CA PRO A 540 -13.53 16.14 -35.51
C PRO A 540 -12.24 16.97 -35.42
N VAL A 541 -12.01 17.85 -36.40
CA VAL A 541 -10.96 18.87 -36.25
C VAL A 541 -11.39 19.86 -35.15
N PRO A 542 -10.60 20.07 -34.09
CA PRO A 542 -11.01 20.90 -32.96
C PRO A 542 -11.17 22.37 -33.35
N ALA A 543 -12.08 23.07 -32.66
CA ALA A 543 -12.32 24.49 -32.89
C ALA A 543 -11.05 25.32 -32.68
N ASN A 544 -10.93 26.44 -33.41
CA ASN A 544 -9.74 27.32 -33.42
C ASN A 544 -8.46 26.67 -33.97
N THR A 545 -8.59 25.54 -34.67
CA THR A 545 -7.48 24.90 -35.36
C THR A 545 -7.81 24.69 -36.84
N THR A 546 -6.78 24.38 -37.63
CA THR A 546 -6.92 23.96 -39.02
C THR A 546 -6.19 22.64 -39.23
N PHE A 547 -6.77 21.73 -40.01
CA PHE A 547 -6.13 20.46 -40.32
C PHE A 547 -4.83 20.67 -41.10
N VAL A 548 -3.78 19.94 -40.72
CA VAL A 548 -2.47 19.97 -41.40
C VAL A 548 -2.23 18.66 -42.13
N SER A 549 -2.26 17.54 -41.42
CA SER A 549 -1.95 16.21 -41.97
C SER A 549 -2.52 15.09 -41.11
N ALA A 550 -2.66 13.90 -41.68
CA ALA A 550 -2.95 12.66 -40.96
C ALA A 550 -2.06 11.53 -41.50
N GLY A 551 -1.64 10.64 -40.61
CA GLY A 551 -0.91 9.41 -40.92
C GLY A 551 -1.85 8.23 -41.16
N GLU A 552 -1.27 7.05 -41.39
CA GLU A 552 -1.98 5.75 -41.38
C GLU A 552 -3.21 5.66 -42.32
N GLY A 553 -3.20 6.41 -43.43
CA GLY A 553 -4.31 6.45 -44.38
C GLY A 553 -5.48 7.34 -43.96
N GLY A 554 -5.30 8.17 -42.92
CA GLY A 554 -6.27 9.15 -42.48
C GLY A 554 -6.48 10.27 -43.49
N ALA A 555 -7.73 10.69 -43.68
CA ALA A 555 -8.07 11.80 -44.56
C ALA A 555 -9.11 12.72 -43.93
N LEU A 556 -8.99 14.03 -44.22
CA LEU A 556 -10.00 15.00 -43.83
C LEU A 556 -11.24 14.86 -44.73
N VAL A 557 -12.38 14.53 -44.13
CA VAL A 557 -13.68 14.41 -44.78
C VAL A 557 -14.71 15.20 -43.98
N ALA A 558 -15.29 16.22 -44.60
CA ALA A 558 -16.34 17.05 -43.99
C ALA A 558 -16.02 17.58 -42.57
N GLY A 559 -14.78 18.06 -42.37
CA GLY A 559 -14.32 18.64 -41.09
C GLY A 559 -13.92 17.60 -40.03
N LYS A 560 -13.84 16.32 -40.39
CA LYS A 560 -13.39 15.24 -39.50
C LYS A 560 -12.26 14.46 -40.15
N VAL A 561 -11.25 14.06 -39.40
CA VAL A 561 -10.23 13.12 -39.85
C VAL A 561 -10.81 11.72 -39.76
N ARG A 562 -10.71 10.93 -40.83
CA ARG A 562 -11.32 9.61 -40.94
C ARG A 562 -10.30 8.58 -41.42
N TRP A 563 -10.23 7.46 -40.71
CA TRP A 563 -9.50 6.25 -41.08
C TRP A 563 -10.51 5.12 -41.30
N THR A 564 -10.36 4.34 -42.37
CA THR A 564 -11.32 3.27 -42.74
C THR A 564 -10.61 1.99 -43.10
N GLY A 565 -11.23 0.85 -42.82
CA GLY A 565 -10.70 -0.47 -43.20
C GLY A 565 -9.53 -0.93 -42.34
N GLN A 566 -9.37 -0.36 -41.15
CA GLN A 566 -8.33 -0.77 -40.21
C GLN A 566 -8.64 -2.17 -39.66
N THR A 567 -7.61 -2.86 -39.21
CA THR A 567 -7.75 -4.11 -38.44
C THR A 567 -6.98 -3.96 -37.14
N VAL A 568 -7.63 -4.29 -36.03
CA VAL A 568 -6.99 -4.34 -34.71
C VAL A 568 -7.02 -5.79 -34.23
N PRO A 569 -5.87 -6.49 -34.29
CA PRO A 569 -5.79 -7.89 -33.87
C PRO A 569 -6.23 -8.07 -32.41
N THR A 570 -6.71 -9.26 -32.07
CA THR A 570 -7.03 -9.67 -30.70
C THR A 570 -5.83 -9.44 -29.78
N GLY A 571 -6.02 -8.72 -28.67
CA GLY A 571 -4.94 -8.36 -27.75
C GLY A 571 -3.96 -7.30 -28.28
N GLY A 572 -4.12 -6.85 -29.53
CA GLY A 572 -3.26 -5.88 -30.19
C GLY A 572 -3.75 -4.43 -30.07
N SER A 573 -2.96 -3.52 -30.61
CA SER A 573 -3.28 -2.09 -30.72
C SER A 573 -2.76 -1.48 -32.01
N ILE A 574 -3.37 -0.37 -32.42
CA ILE A 574 -2.87 0.50 -33.49
C ILE A 574 -2.87 1.96 -33.01
N ASP A 575 -1.93 2.75 -33.53
CA ASP A 575 -1.87 4.19 -33.30
C ASP A 575 -2.17 4.94 -34.59
N LEU A 576 -3.02 5.96 -34.49
CA LEU A 576 -3.43 6.81 -35.59
C LEU A 576 -3.07 8.25 -35.27
N HIS A 577 -2.40 8.91 -36.20
CA HIS A 577 -1.86 10.25 -35.97
C HIS A 577 -2.55 11.29 -36.83
N PHE A 578 -2.82 12.46 -36.25
CA PHE A 578 -3.10 13.64 -37.03
C PHE A 578 -2.59 14.92 -36.37
N ARG A 579 -2.33 15.91 -37.22
CA ARG A 579 -1.79 17.20 -36.86
C ARG A 579 -2.77 18.28 -37.24
N VAL A 580 -2.94 19.24 -36.33
CA VAL A 580 -3.65 20.49 -36.58
C VAL A 580 -2.75 21.68 -36.25
N SER A 581 -3.03 22.84 -36.84
CA SER A 581 -2.35 24.10 -36.52
C SER A 581 -3.31 25.01 -35.77
N ILE A 582 -2.87 25.51 -34.61
CA ILE A 582 -3.64 26.45 -33.80
C ILE A 582 -3.69 27.79 -34.52
N ALA A 583 -4.87 28.42 -34.56
CA ALA A 583 -5.05 29.72 -35.20
C ALA A 583 -4.01 30.75 -34.70
N SER A 584 -3.47 31.55 -35.62
CA SER A 584 -2.45 32.56 -35.32
C SER A 584 -2.93 33.66 -34.36
N ALA A 585 -4.26 33.83 -34.25
CA ALA A 585 -4.89 34.69 -33.27
C ALA A 585 -6.06 33.96 -32.59
N LEU A 586 -5.93 33.73 -31.28
CA LEU A 586 -7.02 33.24 -30.45
C LEU A 586 -7.83 34.42 -29.90
N LYS A 587 -9.16 34.31 -29.87
CA LYS A 587 -10.03 35.33 -29.25
C LYS A 587 -9.70 35.45 -27.76
N LYS A 588 -9.89 36.64 -27.18
CA LYS A 588 -9.77 36.85 -25.71
C LYS A 588 -10.59 35.78 -24.99
N LYS A 589 -10.00 35.12 -23.98
CA LYS A 589 -10.58 34.06 -23.12
C LYS A 589 -10.50 32.60 -23.62
N ILE A 590 -9.72 32.30 -24.67
CA ILE A 590 -9.39 30.91 -25.01
C ILE A 590 -8.05 30.54 -24.37
N PHE A 591 -8.08 29.60 -23.41
CA PHE A 591 -6.90 29.14 -22.67
C PHE A 591 -6.57 27.66 -22.92
N SER A 592 -7.36 26.98 -23.74
CA SER A 592 -7.15 25.59 -24.12
C SER A 592 -7.79 25.26 -25.46
N ILE A 593 -7.33 24.18 -26.08
CA ILE A 593 -7.95 23.55 -27.25
C ILE A 593 -8.48 22.19 -26.79
N THR A 594 -9.79 22.00 -26.91
CA THR A 594 -10.42 20.70 -26.64
C THR A 594 -10.76 20.02 -27.96
N ASN A 595 -10.21 18.84 -28.15
CA ASN A 595 -10.65 17.91 -29.19
C ASN A 595 -11.59 16.87 -28.58
N ASP A 596 -12.72 16.65 -29.24
CA ASP A 596 -13.82 15.86 -28.70
C ASP A 596 -14.65 15.25 -29.85
N GLY A 597 -15.31 14.13 -29.58
CA GLY A 597 -16.23 13.48 -30.51
C GLY A 597 -15.60 12.35 -31.34
N ILE A 598 -14.55 11.69 -30.84
CA ILE A 598 -14.01 10.47 -31.44
C ILE A 598 -15.09 9.40 -31.47
N THR A 599 -15.23 8.74 -32.61
CA THR A 599 -16.14 7.61 -32.82
C THR A 599 -15.40 6.46 -33.50
N VAL A 600 -15.65 5.24 -33.02
CA VAL A 600 -15.06 4.02 -33.55
C VAL A 600 -16.16 3.00 -33.82
N THR A 601 -16.09 2.35 -34.99
CA THR A 601 -17.00 1.26 -35.39
C THR A 601 -16.19 0.12 -35.99
N SER A 602 -16.70 -1.11 -35.87
CA SER A 602 -16.12 -2.32 -36.46
C SER A 602 -17.16 -3.08 -37.31
N ALA A 603 -16.70 -3.98 -38.18
CA ALA A 603 -17.58 -4.80 -39.00
C ALA A 603 -18.38 -5.83 -38.17
N GLU A 604 -17.84 -6.24 -37.02
CA GLU A 604 -18.44 -7.21 -36.12
C GLU A 604 -19.60 -6.63 -35.30
N GLY A 605 -19.77 -5.30 -35.30
CA GLY A 605 -20.84 -4.59 -34.59
C GLY A 605 -20.38 -3.75 -33.40
N PRO A 606 -19.45 -4.21 -32.53
CA PRO A 606 -18.94 -3.40 -31.42
C PRO A 606 -18.33 -2.07 -31.89
N GLY A 607 -18.53 -1.04 -31.09
CA GLY A 607 -18.02 0.30 -31.33
C GLY A 607 -17.84 1.05 -30.01
N THR A 608 -17.12 2.16 -30.05
CA THR A 608 -16.84 2.96 -28.86
C THR A 608 -16.72 4.44 -29.20
N THR A 609 -16.71 5.29 -28.17
CA THR A 609 -16.47 6.73 -28.27
C THR A 609 -15.30 7.12 -27.38
N GLY A 610 -14.59 8.20 -27.71
CA GLY A 610 -13.47 8.68 -26.90
C GLY A 610 -13.86 9.81 -25.97
N SER A 611 -13.12 9.94 -24.87
CA SER A 611 -13.14 11.11 -24.00
C SER A 611 -12.61 12.36 -24.71
N PRO A 612 -13.03 13.57 -24.29
CA PRO A 612 -12.39 14.80 -24.75
C PRO A 612 -10.93 14.89 -24.28
N THR A 613 -10.05 15.33 -25.17
CA THR A 613 -8.65 15.66 -24.88
C THR A 613 -8.48 17.18 -24.86
N THR A 614 -8.07 17.74 -23.73
CA THR A 614 -7.89 19.19 -23.56
C THR A 614 -6.41 19.52 -23.44
N THR A 615 -5.90 20.33 -24.38
CA THR A 615 -4.55 20.85 -24.38
C THR A 615 -4.56 22.30 -23.91
N ASN A 616 -3.82 22.62 -22.84
CA ASN A 616 -3.74 24.00 -22.34
C ASN A 616 -2.83 24.84 -23.24
N ILE A 617 -3.19 26.11 -23.43
CA ILE A 617 -2.36 27.10 -24.11
C ILE A 617 -1.30 27.59 -23.13
N ALA A 618 -0.04 27.32 -23.45
CA ALA A 618 1.10 27.77 -22.67
C ALA A 618 1.35 29.28 -22.86
N PRO A 619 2.05 29.95 -21.94
CA PRO A 619 2.59 31.28 -22.20
C PRO A 619 3.69 31.22 -23.29
N PRO A 620 4.02 32.34 -23.95
CA PRO A 620 5.08 32.37 -24.97
C PRO A 620 6.44 31.92 -24.45
N TYR A 621 6.79 32.32 -23.24
CA TYR A 621 8.02 31.97 -22.55
C TYR A 621 7.68 31.56 -21.11
N ALA A 622 8.21 30.42 -20.68
CA ALA A 622 8.17 29.95 -19.30
C ALA A 622 9.32 28.96 -19.09
N VAL A 623 9.77 28.79 -17.85
CA VAL A 623 10.91 27.93 -17.51
C VAL A 623 10.71 27.33 -16.13
N SER A 624 11.27 26.14 -15.92
CA SER A 624 11.44 25.54 -14.60
C SER A 624 12.87 25.05 -14.40
N LEU A 625 13.27 24.99 -13.13
CA LEU A 625 14.47 24.31 -12.65
C LEU A 625 14.06 23.25 -11.63
N THR A 626 14.60 22.04 -11.75
CA THR A 626 14.37 20.94 -10.81
C THR A 626 15.65 20.17 -10.52
N PRO A 627 15.86 19.66 -9.28
CA PRO A 627 15.04 19.91 -8.09
C PRO A 627 15.03 21.38 -7.66
N ALA A 628 13.96 21.82 -6.99
CA ALA A 628 13.81 23.22 -6.54
C ALA A 628 14.75 23.55 -5.37
N ALA A 629 15.11 22.55 -4.57
CA ALA A 629 16.12 22.64 -3.54
C ALA A 629 16.92 21.34 -3.51
N GLN A 630 18.20 21.45 -3.23
CA GLN A 630 19.09 20.34 -2.92
C GLN A 630 20.00 20.78 -1.78
N ASP A 631 20.36 19.82 -0.93
CA ASP A 631 21.29 20.03 0.15
C ASP A 631 22.25 18.86 0.23
N GLN A 632 23.51 19.16 0.52
CA GLN A 632 24.55 18.17 0.76
C GLN A 632 25.51 18.70 1.83
N GLN A 633 26.16 17.78 2.53
CA GLN A 633 27.26 18.06 3.43
C GLN A 633 28.56 17.57 2.78
N ASN A 634 29.68 18.26 2.99
CA ASN A 634 31.01 17.74 2.65
C ASN A 634 32.11 18.42 3.49
N ARG A 635 33.29 17.83 3.49
CA ARG A 635 34.43 18.28 4.28
C ARG A 635 35.01 19.61 3.79
N ASN A 636 35.54 20.39 4.70
CA ASN A 636 36.36 21.55 4.37
C ASN A 636 37.49 21.21 3.38
N GLY A 637 37.63 22.01 2.33
CA GLY A 637 38.66 21.84 1.30
C GLY A 637 38.26 20.98 0.11
N THR A 638 37.04 20.44 0.09
CA THR A 638 36.50 19.65 -1.03
C THR A 638 35.46 20.44 -1.82
N SER A 639 34.98 19.85 -2.92
CA SER A 639 33.94 20.43 -3.77
C SER A 639 32.74 19.50 -3.83
N VAL A 640 31.55 20.06 -3.94
CA VAL A 640 30.28 19.33 -4.10
C VAL A 640 29.63 19.74 -5.41
N THR A 641 29.01 18.80 -6.12
CA THR A 641 28.26 19.10 -7.35
C THR A 641 26.78 18.79 -7.19
N TYR A 642 25.95 19.70 -7.70
CA TYR A 642 24.49 19.61 -7.66
C TYR A 642 23.94 19.59 -9.09
N PRO A 643 23.41 18.46 -9.58
CA PRO A 643 22.80 18.38 -10.91
C PRO A 643 21.44 19.10 -10.93
N LEU A 644 21.18 19.90 -11.96
CA LEU A 644 19.93 20.61 -12.18
C LEU A 644 19.40 20.34 -13.59
N HIS A 645 18.09 20.18 -13.68
CA HIS A 645 17.33 20.00 -14.90
C HIS A 645 16.56 21.29 -15.22
N LEU A 646 16.81 21.84 -16.41
CA LEU A 646 16.08 22.99 -16.95
C LEU A 646 15.07 22.52 -17.99
N GLN A 647 13.85 23.06 -17.96
CA GLN A 647 12.84 22.78 -18.98
C GLN A 647 12.23 24.07 -19.54
N ASN A 648 12.09 24.15 -20.87
CA ASN A 648 11.29 25.19 -21.52
C ASN A 648 9.79 24.84 -21.43
N LEU A 649 9.05 25.61 -20.63
CA LEU A 649 7.61 25.47 -20.46
C LEU A 649 6.80 26.42 -21.37
N GLY A 650 7.47 27.28 -22.13
CA GLY A 650 6.86 28.18 -23.10
C GLY A 650 6.69 27.51 -24.47
N PHE A 651 5.75 28.03 -25.28
CA PHE A 651 5.54 27.51 -26.64
C PHE A 651 6.53 28.05 -27.68
N ASN A 652 7.32 29.08 -27.35
CA ASN A 652 8.40 29.56 -28.22
C ASN A 652 9.72 28.86 -27.89
N THR A 653 10.59 28.73 -28.89
CA THR A 653 12.00 28.36 -28.66
C THR A 653 12.72 29.47 -27.92
N ASP A 654 13.53 29.12 -26.93
CA ASP A 654 14.24 30.09 -26.09
C ASP A 654 15.61 29.57 -25.65
N SER A 655 16.46 30.47 -25.16
CA SER A 655 17.70 30.15 -24.46
C SER A 655 17.65 30.77 -23.06
N TYR A 656 18.42 30.23 -22.12
CA TYR A 656 18.37 30.66 -20.73
C TYR A 656 19.75 31.06 -20.21
N SER A 657 19.88 32.28 -19.71
CA SER A 657 21.06 32.71 -18.96
C SER A 657 21.00 32.14 -17.55
N ILE A 658 22.08 31.50 -17.11
CA ILE A 658 22.18 30.91 -15.77
C ILE A 658 23.09 31.79 -14.91
N SER A 659 22.62 32.16 -13.71
CA SER A 659 23.38 32.93 -12.74
C SER A 659 23.26 32.33 -11.33
N THR A 660 24.25 32.60 -10.49
CA THR A 660 24.28 32.18 -9.08
C THR A 660 24.39 33.40 -8.17
N SER A 661 23.80 33.34 -6.96
CA SER A 661 23.83 34.42 -5.97
C SER A 661 23.56 33.92 -4.55
N GLY A 662 23.83 34.73 -3.53
CA GLY A 662 23.51 34.45 -2.13
C GLY A 662 24.67 33.83 -1.34
N GLY A 663 25.19 32.69 -1.79
CA GLY A 663 26.24 31.94 -1.11
C GLY A 663 27.58 32.67 -1.02
N THR A 664 28.36 32.31 -0.01
CA THR A 664 29.71 32.81 0.26
C THR A 664 30.80 31.84 -0.21
N PHE A 665 30.46 30.58 -0.44
CA PHE A 665 31.37 29.58 -0.98
C PHE A 665 31.58 29.80 -2.49
N PRO A 666 32.83 29.67 -3.00
CA PRO A 666 33.09 29.76 -4.43
C PRO A 666 32.20 28.79 -5.20
N THR A 667 31.45 29.31 -6.17
CA THR A 667 30.50 28.54 -6.97
C THR A 667 30.84 28.63 -8.46
N GLN A 668 30.76 27.49 -9.15
CA GLN A 668 30.99 27.37 -10.60
C GLN A 668 29.82 26.62 -11.27
N LEU A 669 29.60 26.90 -12.55
CA LEU A 669 28.57 26.23 -13.36
C LEU A 669 29.25 25.31 -14.37
N PHE A 670 28.71 24.10 -14.51
CA PHE A 670 29.23 23.05 -15.37
C PHE A 670 28.15 22.53 -16.31
N GLN A 671 28.57 21.89 -17.41
CA GLN A 671 27.68 21.10 -18.27
C GLN A 671 27.18 19.86 -17.54
N ALA A 672 26.34 19.05 -18.19
CA ALA A 672 25.75 17.83 -17.61
C ALA A 672 26.79 16.79 -17.14
N ASP A 673 28.04 16.87 -17.60
CA ASP A 673 29.15 16.03 -17.14
C ASP A 673 29.76 16.48 -15.79
N CYS A 674 29.21 17.54 -15.19
CA CYS A 674 29.64 18.20 -13.97
C CYS A 674 31.14 18.59 -13.90
N THR A 675 31.83 18.65 -15.04
CA THR A 675 33.29 18.88 -15.09
C THR A 675 33.68 19.93 -16.13
N THR A 676 32.95 20.01 -17.25
CA THR A 676 33.19 21.01 -18.29
C THR A 676 32.49 22.33 -17.93
N PRO A 677 33.18 23.49 -17.91
CA PRO A 677 32.54 24.77 -17.58
C PRO A 677 31.36 25.10 -18.51
N LEU A 678 30.27 25.59 -17.92
CA LEU A 678 29.08 26.02 -18.65
C LEU A 678 29.31 27.37 -19.34
N GLY A 679 28.81 27.52 -20.57
CA GLY A 679 28.80 28.81 -21.27
C GLY A 679 27.81 29.82 -20.66
N ALA A 680 27.68 31.00 -21.29
CA ALA A 680 26.80 32.07 -20.81
C ALA A 680 25.29 31.75 -20.86
N THR A 681 24.89 30.75 -21.65
CA THR A 681 23.49 30.36 -21.84
C THR A 681 23.34 28.87 -22.08
N VAL A 682 22.21 28.31 -21.67
CA VAL A 682 21.73 26.95 -22.01
C VAL A 682 20.67 27.06 -23.11
N GLY A 683 20.79 26.26 -24.18
CA GLY A 683 19.87 26.25 -25.34
C GLY A 683 20.53 26.65 -26.67
N PRO A 684 19.73 26.88 -27.73
CA PRO A 684 18.27 27.05 -27.73
C PRO A 684 17.50 25.75 -27.48
N LEU A 685 16.42 25.85 -26.71
CA LEU A 685 15.49 24.77 -26.37
C LEU A 685 14.13 25.06 -27.01
N THR A 686 13.66 24.14 -27.85
CA THR A 686 12.29 24.18 -28.38
C THR A 686 11.26 23.97 -27.26
N ALA A 687 9.98 24.22 -27.53
CA ALA A 687 8.92 24.02 -26.55
C ALA A 687 8.96 22.60 -25.95
N GLY A 688 8.97 22.52 -24.61
CA GLY A 688 9.04 21.26 -23.86
C GLY A 688 10.42 20.63 -23.74
N ALA A 689 11.41 21.10 -24.51
CA ALA A 689 12.78 20.55 -24.47
C ALA A 689 13.47 20.87 -23.13
N THR A 690 14.34 19.95 -22.72
CA THR A 690 15.10 20.02 -21.47
C THR A 690 16.60 20.14 -21.73
N ALA A 691 17.34 20.58 -20.72
CA ALA A 691 18.79 20.52 -20.69
C ALA A 691 19.29 20.40 -19.25
N ASP A 692 20.35 19.63 -19.06
CA ASP A 692 20.95 19.36 -17.76
C ASP A 692 22.27 20.12 -17.61
N PHE A 693 22.55 20.56 -16.39
CA PHE A 693 23.79 21.24 -16.02
C PHE A 693 24.06 21.02 -14.53
N CYS A 694 25.28 21.33 -14.07
CA CYS A 694 25.63 21.16 -12.64
C CYS A 694 26.12 22.46 -12.03
N VAL A 695 25.97 22.56 -10.71
CA VAL A 695 26.51 23.65 -9.89
C VAL A 695 27.55 23.04 -8.98
N GLY A 696 28.81 23.44 -9.13
CA GLY A 696 29.87 23.05 -8.21
C GLY A 696 30.09 24.11 -7.13
N VAL A 697 30.17 23.69 -5.88
CA VAL A 697 30.41 24.55 -4.72
C VAL A 697 31.67 24.07 -4.01
N ASP A 698 32.67 24.94 -3.89
CA ASP A 698 33.93 24.65 -3.21
C ASP A 698 33.83 25.05 -1.73
N ILE A 699 34.07 24.12 -0.81
CA ILE A 699 34.03 24.38 0.63
C ILE A 699 35.40 24.90 1.08
N PRO A 700 35.52 26.12 1.64
CA PRO A 700 36.79 26.64 2.13
C PRO A 700 37.40 25.76 3.22
N ASN A 701 38.74 25.59 3.22
CA ASN A 701 39.48 24.83 4.24
C ASN A 701 39.20 25.27 5.69
N ASN A 702 38.84 26.54 5.87
CA ASN A 702 38.60 27.18 7.16
C ASN A 702 37.11 27.46 7.43
N ALA A 703 36.19 26.85 6.67
CA ALA A 703 34.77 26.98 6.94
C ALA A 703 34.45 26.46 8.36
N ALA A 704 33.56 27.16 9.07
CA ALA A 704 33.15 26.72 10.40
C ALA A 704 32.32 25.43 10.29
N ASP A 705 32.48 24.53 11.26
CA ASP A 705 31.71 23.29 11.30
C ASP A 705 30.20 23.56 11.30
N ASN A 706 29.46 22.76 10.56
CA ASN A 706 28.00 22.87 10.35
C ASN A 706 27.55 24.22 9.78
N PHE A 707 28.45 25.03 9.23
CA PHE A 707 28.06 26.24 8.50
C PHE A 707 27.36 25.83 7.20
N VAL A 708 26.11 26.25 7.04
CA VAL A 708 25.32 26.01 5.84
C VAL A 708 25.41 27.22 4.92
N ASP A 709 26.06 27.05 3.77
CA ASP A 709 26.11 28.06 2.73
C ASP A 709 25.06 27.75 1.64
N THR A 710 24.17 28.69 1.35
CA THR A 710 23.08 28.47 0.38
C THR A 710 23.24 29.37 -0.84
N THR A 711 23.43 28.75 -2.00
CA THR A 711 23.49 29.42 -3.28
C THR A 711 22.17 29.29 -4.03
N THR A 712 21.61 30.42 -4.47
CA THR A 712 20.46 30.46 -5.36
C THR A 712 20.93 30.49 -6.81
N VAL A 713 20.48 29.51 -7.59
CA VAL A 713 20.71 29.38 -9.03
C VAL A 713 19.46 29.91 -9.73
N THR A 714 19.62 30.81 -10.69
CA THR A 714 18.51 31.40 -11.44
C THR A 714 18.70 31.22 -12.93
N ALA A 715 17.72 30.60 -13.59
CA ALA A 715 17.59 30.57 -15.04
C ALA A 715 16.69 31.72 -15.48
N THR A 716 17.17 32.56 -16.39
CA THR A 716 16.42 33.69 -16.96
C THR A 716 16.28 33.51 -18.45
N SER A 717 15.05 33.62 -18.96
CA SER A 717 14.77 33.62 -20.39
C SER A 717 15.52 34.75 -21.10
N VAL A 718 16.23 34.43 -22.18
CA VAL A 718 16.93 35.40 -23.02
C VAL A 718 15.92 36.21 -23.84
N ALA A 719 14.84 35.58 -24.29
CA ALA A 719 13.79 36.26 -25.06
C ALA A 719 12.87 37.14 -24.20
N SER A 720 12.77 36.90 -22.89
CA SER A 720 11.91 37.64 -21.97
C SER A 720 12.49 37.68 -20.55
N SER A 721 13.23 38.73 -20.22
CA SER A 721 13.97 38.87 -18.95
C SER A 721 13.12 38.84 -17.67
N THR A 722 11.80 38.97 -17.75
CA THR A 722 10.88 38.82 -16.60
C THR A 722 10.50 37.37 -16.31
N VAL A 723 10.88 36.42 -17.18
CA VAL A 723 10.59 34.99 -17.02
C VAL A 723 11.83 34.33 -16.43
N THR A 724 11.71 33.92 -15.17
CA THR A 724 12.79 33.27 -14.43
C THR A 724 12.28 32.03 -13.68
N ALA A 725 13.19 31.10 -13.40
CA ALA A 725 13.03 30.05 -12.41
C ALA A 725 14.28 29.99 -11.55
N SER A 726 14.12 29.60 -10.29
CA SER A 726 15.23 29.49 -9.36
C SER A 726 15.21 28.17 -8.60
N ALA A 727 16.39 27.68 -8.27
CA ALA A 727 16.62 26.56 -7.38
C ALA A 727 17.66 26.94 -6.33
N THR A 728 17.64 26.29 -5.17
CA THR A 728 18.64 26.50 -4.12
C THR A 728 19.51 25.27 -3.94
N VAL A 729 20.82 25.49 -3.79
CA VAL A 729 21.77 24.44 -3.41
C VAL A 729 22.42 24.84 -2.08
N SER A 730 22.24 24.01 -1.05
CA SER A 730 22.73 24.27 0.31
C SER A 730 23.87 23.32 0.62
N THR A 731 25.06 23.87 0.85
CA THR A 731 26.26 23.10 1.18
C THR A 731 26.64 23.30 2.63
N THR A 732 26.61 22.22 3.42
CA THR A 732 27.02 22.23 4.82
C THR A 732 28.49 21.86 4.93
N ALA A 733 29.28 22.73 5.55
CA ALA A 733 30.70 22.47 5.81
C ALA A 733 30.87 21.53 7.01
N ALA A 734 31.74 20.53 6.85
CA ALA A 734 32.14 19.60 7.89
C ALA A 734 33.64 19.73 8.20
N SER A 735 34.00 19.96 9.45
CA SER A 735 35.41 20.02 9.89
C SER A 735 35.86 18.82 10.70
N ALA A 736 34.95 17.94 11.14
CA ALA A 736 35.31 16.75 11.92
C ALA A 736 35.94 15.66 11.04
N THR A 737 36.68 14.74 11.67
CA THR A 737 37.27 13.56 10.99
C THR A 737 36.45 12.28 11.19
N THR A 738 35.40 12.37 12.01
CA THR A 738 34.50 11.28 12.37
C THR A 738 33.10 11.59 11.87
N LEU A 739 32.45 10.61 11.25
CA LEU A 739 31.04 10.66 10.90
C LEU A 739 30.24 9.72 11.81
N LEU A 740 29.20 10.23 12.45
CA LEU A 740 28.17 9.46 13.13
C LEU A 740 27.01 9.25 12.14
N VAL A 741 26.69 8.01 11.80
CA VAL A 741 25.58 7.66 10.90
C VAL A 741 24.45 7.07 11.72
N ASP A 742 23.28 7.68 11.57
CA ASP A 742 22.05 7.39 12.30
C ASP A 742 21.04 6.67 11.38
N GLU A 743 20.71 5.43 11.72
CA GLU A 743 19.86 4.50 10.96
C GLU A 743 18.72 3.88 11.80
N ASP A 744 18.31 4.50 12.90
CA ASP A 744 17.34 3.91 13.84
C ASP A 744 15.85 4.16 13.48
N GLY A 745 15.59 4.91 12.40
CA GLY A 745 14.23 5.23 11.95
C GLY A 745 13.39 6.04 12.95
N ASN A 746 14.01 6.60 14.00
CA ASN A 746 13.41 7.31 15.12
C ASN A 746 12.39 6.50 15.97
N ALA A 747 12.54 5.17 16.07
CA ALA A 747 11.57 4.33 16.78
C ALA A 747 12.18 3.16 17.59
N PRO A 748 12.78 3.40 18.77
CA PRO A 748 13.02 4.70 19.42
C PRO A 748 14.25 5.41 18.81
N ASP A 749 14.24 6.75 18.84
CA ASP A 749 15.41 7.57 18.50
C ASP A 749 16.47 7.45 19.61
N VAL A 750 17.61 6.81 19.28
CA VAL A 750 18.73 6.51 20.16
C VAL A 750 19.99 7.32 19.81
N GLN A 751 19.94 8.21 18.82
CA GLN A 751 21.07 9.04 18.37
C GLN A 751 21.77 9.79 19.52
N SER A 752 21.01 10.22 20.52
CA SER A 752 21.51 10.96 21.67
C SER A 752 22.52 10.19 22.52
N TYR A 753 22.42 8.86 22.60
CA TYR A 753 23.34 8.01 23.36
C TYR A 753 24.73 7.96 22.71
N TYR A 754 24.78 7.80 21.39
CA TYR A 754 26.02 7.79 20.61
C TYR A 754 26.69 9.16 20.61
N SER A 755 25.90 10.22 20.41
CA SER A 755 26.39 11.61 20.46
C SER A 755 27.00 11.95 21.82
N ALA A 756 26.35 11.55 22.91
CA ALA A 756 26.85 11.75 24.26
C ALA A 756 28.13 10.94 24.55
N ALA A 757 28.21 9.70 24.04
CA ALA A 757 29.39 8.85 24.20
C ALA A 757 30.61 9.41 23.47
N LEU A 758 30.44 9.87 22.23
CA LEU A 758 31.51 10.51 21.45
C LEU A 758 31.97 11.82 22.09
N THR A 759 31.03 12.66 22.52
CA THR A 759 31.32 13.91 23.24
C THR A 759 32.07 13.63 24.54
N GLY A 760 31.64 12.63 25.32
CA GLY A 760 32.30 12.20 26.56
C GLY A 760 33.72 11.68 26.33
N ALA A 761 33.97 11.07 25.16
CA ALA A 761 35.29 10.64 24.72
C ALA A 761 36.14 11.77 24.10
N SER A 762 35.62 13.01 24.06
CA SER A 762 36.27 14.16 23.40
C SER A 762 36.57 13.93 21.91
N VAL A 763 35.68 13.19 21.23
CA VAL A 763 35.74 12.98 19.79
C VAL A 763 34.87 14.02 19.10
N GLU A 764 35.45 14.80 18.18
CA GLU A 764 34.67 15.67 17.29
C GLU A 764 34.05 14.84 16.16
N PHE A 765 32.77 15.03 15.88
CA PHE A 765 32.04 14.29 14.85
C PHE A 765 31.00 15.16 14.13
N ASN A 766 30.72 14.82 12.88
CA ASN A 766 29.52 15.25 12.17
C ASN A 766 28.48 14.13 12.20
N THR A 767 27.22 14.44 11.94
CA THR A 767 26.14 13.43 11.95
C THR A 767 25.41 13.37 10.62
N TRP A 768 25.13 12.17 10.14
CA TRP A 768 24.31 11.90 8.96
C TRP A 768 23.10 11.05 9.36
N ASP A 769 21.90 11.57 9.12
CA ASP A 769 20.63 10.92 9.47
C ASP A 769 20.02 10.34 8.19
N LEU A 770 19.95 9.00 8.12
CA LEU A 770 19.47 8.28 6.94
C LEU A 770 17.96 8.37 6.75
N GLU A 771 17.19 8.73 7.78
CA GLU A 771 15.76 8.99 7.61
C GLU A 771 15.54 10.33 6.88
N LYS A 772 16.38 11.32 7.16
CA LYS A 772 16.38 12.60 6.42
C LYS A 772 17.05 12.49 5.05
N HIS A 773 18.16 11.77 4.95
CA HIS A 773 19.00 11.67 3.76
C HIS A 773 19.37 10.22 3.45
N ARG A 774 18.44 9.50 2.81
CA ARG A 774 18.56 8.07 2.47
C ARG A 774 19.71 7.69 1.54
N THR A 775 20.37 8.65 0.92
CA THR A 775 21.50 8.38 0.01
C THR A 775 22.76 8.96 0.63
N LEU A 776 23.61 8.10 1.17
CA LEU A 776 24.92 8.45 1.71
C LEU A 776 25.98 8.31 0.59
N PRO A 777 26.48 9.41 -0.01
CA PRO A 777 27.37 9.29 -1.15
C PRO A 777 28.74 8.72 -0.76
N ALA A 778 29.29 7.81 -1.57
CA ALA A 778 30.61 7.20 -1.31
C ALA A 778 31.72 8.25 -1.14
N ASP A 779 31.73 9.30 -1.96
CA ASP A 779 32.74 10.38 -1.87
C ASP A 779 32.63 11.18 -0.57
N PHE A 780 31.40 11.32 -0.04
CA PHE A 780 31.18 11.96 1.25
C PHE A 780 31.68 11.07 2.39
N LEU A 781 31.34 9.77 2.36
CA LEU A 781 31.81 8.79 3.33
C LEU A 781 33.35 8.71 3.35
N ALA A 782 33.97 8.70 2.17
CA ALA A 782 35.42 8.67 1.98
C ALA A 782 36.14 9.94 2.46
N ALA A 783 35.44 11.05 2.67
CA ALA A 783 36.03 12.28 3.21
C ALA A 783 36.35 12.16 4.71
N TYR A 784 35.71 11.22 5.41
CA TYR A 784 35.92 10.91 6.81
C TYR A 784 36.98 9.83 7.00
N LYS A 785 37.54 9.79 8.20
CA LYS A 785 38.53 8.78 8.60
C LYS A 785 37.91 7.69 9.46
N ASN A 786 36.96 8.10 10.31
CA ASN A 786 36.24 7.20 11.20
C ASN A 786 34.74 7.32 10.92
N VAL A 787 34.05 6.19 10.89
CA VAL A 787 32.59 6.11 10.78
C VAL A 787 32.09 5.34 11.99
N VAL A 788 31.12 5.92 12.69
CA VAL A 788 30.37 5.28 13.77
C VAL A 788 28.97 5.09 13.25
N TRP A 789 28.55 3.84 13.08
CA TRP A 789 27.28 3.47 12.46
C TRP A 789 26.41 2.73 13.46
N PHE A 790 25.16 3.14 13.62
CA PHE A 790 24.22 2.48 14.51
C PHE A 790 22.83 2.38 13.91
N THR A 791 22.09 1.33 14.29
CA THR A 791 20.84 0.94 13.62
C THR A 791 19.63 0.88 14.54
N GLY A 792 19.78 1.09 15.86
CA GLY A 792 18.69 0.93 16.83
C GLY A 792 18.00 -0.44 16.70
N ASN A 793 16.67 -0.44 16.59
CA ASN A 793 15.82 -1.63 16.46
C ASN A 793 15.39 -1.92 14.98
N SER A 794 16.19 -1.47 14.01
CA SER A 794 15.86 -1.60 12.57
C SER A 794 16.11 -3.03 12.05
N TYR A 795 15.06 -3.67 11.49
CA TYR A 795 15.05 -5.07 11.06
C TYR A 795 14.22 -5.33 9.77
N PRO A 796 14.58 -6.31 8.89
CA PRO A 796 15.89 -6.97 8.74
C PRO A 796 16.85 -6.19 7.81
N GLY A 797 18.15 -6.35 8.05
CA GLY A 797 19.22 -5.94 7.11
C GLY A 797 19.26 -4.44 6.75
N PRO A 798 19.26 -3.53 7.74
CA PRO A 798 19.25 -2.09 7.48
C PRO A 798 20.46 -1.64 6.63
N ILE A 799 21.63 -2.24 6.82
CA ILE A 799 22.88 -1.82 6.16
C ILE A 799 23.03 -2.27 4.70
N THR A 800 22.27 -3.26 4.23
CA THR A 800 22.46 -3.87 2.90
C THR A 800 22.51 -2.86 1.74
N PRO A 801 21.70 -1.78 1.74
CA PRO A 801 21.79 -0.74 0.70
C PRO A 801 23.11 0.04 0.67
N TYR A 802 23.93 -0.01 1.74
CA TYR A 802 25.14 0.82 1.92
C TYR A 802 26.44 0.00 2.01
N GLU A 803 26.37 -1.33 1.90
CA GLU A 803 27.53 -2.21 1.99
C GLU A 803 28.60 -1.90 0.94
N GLY A 804 28.19 -1.47 -0.27
CA GLY A 804 29.12 -1.10 -1.34
C GLY A 804 29.93 0.16 -1.01
N GLU A 805 29.28 1.17 -0.44
CA GLU A 805 29.88 2.42 0.02
C GLU A 805 30.82 2.16 1.21
N LEU A 806 30.39 1.34 2.18
CA LEU A 806 31.20 0.97 3.34
C LEU A 806 32.41 0.12 2.95
N ALA A 807 32.27 -0.82 2.01
CA ALA A 807 33.39 -1.57 1.46
C ALA A 807 34.41 -0.63 0.79
N THR A 808 33.94 0.31 -0.03
CA THR A 808 34.79 1.31 -0.68
C THR A 808 35.53 2.18 0.35
N PHE A 809 34.84 2.58 1.42
CA PHE A 809 35.42 3.34 2.53
C PHE A 809 36.52 2.54 3.26
N LEU A 810 36.28 1.26 3.56
CA LEU A 810 37.26 0.39 4.21
C LEU A 810 38.46 0.08 3.29
N ASP A 811 38.23 -0.16 2.01
CA ASP A 811 39.29 -0.34 1.01
C ASP A 811 40.21 0.88 0.91
N ALA A 812 39.66 2.08 1.12
CA ALA A 812 40.41 3.33 1.18
C ALA A 812 41.18 3.54 2.51
N GLY A 813 41.13 2.58 3.43
CA GLY A 813 41.78 2.63 4.74
C GLY A 813 40.95 3.29 5.83
N GLY A 814 39.62 3.32 5.66
CA GLY A 814 38.66 3.81 6.64
C GLY A 814 38.63 2.97 7.93
N ARG A 815 37.94 3.51 8.93
CA ARG A 815 37.76 2.86 10.23
C ARG A 815 36.30 2.88 10.63
N LEU A 816 35.74 1.71 10.91
CA LEU A 816 34.31 1.55 11.14
C LEU A 816 34.05 1.01 12.54
N LEU A 817 33.25 1.73 13.32
CA LEU A 817 32.58 1.18 14.50
C LEU A 817 31.12 0.98 14.15
N MET A 818 30.61 -0.24 14.30
CA MET A 818 29.22 -0.58 14.00
C MET A 818 28.58 -1.28 15.20
N SER A 819 27.33 -0.93 15.49
CA SER A 819 26.55 -1.46 16.60
C SER A 819 25.09 -1.68 16.19
N GLY A 820 24.55 -2.85 16.53
CA GLY A 820 23.13 -3.15 16.40
C GLY A 820 22.84 -4.63 16.68
N GLN A 821 21.67 -4.88 17.24
CA GLN A 821 21.24 -6.21 17.67
C GLN A 821 20.91 -7.10 16.47
N ASP A 822 20.03 -6.65 15.56
CA ASP A 822 19.49 -7.53 14.50
C ASP A 822 20.08 -7.23 13.10
N ILE A 823 21.28 -6.67 13.05
CA ILE A 823 21.94 -6.31 11.77
C ILE A 823 22.21 -7.56 10.92
N LEU A 824 22.48 -8.70 11.57
CA LEU A 824 22.92 -9.93 10.91
C LEU A 824 21.80 -10.95 10.68
N ASP A 825 20.56 -10.66 11.07
CA ASP A 825 19.52 -11.68 11.04
C ASP A 825 19.18 -12.15 9.60
N GLN A 826 18.79 -13.42 9.49
CA GLN A 826 18.44 -14.13 8.26
C GLN A 826 19.52 -14.07 7.17
N GLN A 827 19.17 -13.53 6.00
CA GLN A 827 20.06 -13.40 4.84
C GLN A 827 20.99 -12.19 4.97
N ALA A 828 20.73 -11.26 5.89
CA ALA A 828 21.55 -10.05 6.07
C ALA A 828 22.94 -10.38 6.62
N GLY A 829 23.06 -11.37 7.51
CA GLY A 829 24.36 -11.85 8.01
C GLY A 829 25.16 -12.67 6.99
N GLN A 830 24.54 -13.09 5.88
CA GLN A 830 25.19 -13.94 4.87
C GLN A 830 25.80 -13.14 3.71
N THR A 831 25.88 -11.82 3.81
CA THR A 831 26.44 -10.99 2.74
C THR A 831 27.97 -11.10 2.67
N ALA A 832 28.51 -10.81 1.49
CA ALA A 832 29.96 -10.76 1.32
C ALA A 832 30.59 -9.65 2.19
N PHE A 833 29.87 -8.56 2.47
CA PHE A 833 30.37 -7.52 3.35
C PHE A 833 30.54 -8.00 4.80
N VAL A 834 29.54 -8.69 5.34
CA VAL A 834 29.62 -9.27 6.70
C VAL A 834 30.78 -10.27 6.80
N HIS A 835 30.90 -11.15 5.81
CA HIS A 835 31.97 -12.15 5.81
C HIS A 835 33.36 -11.52 5.56
N ASP A 836 33.53 -10.70 4.53
CA ASP A 836 34.85 -10.25 4.07
C ASP A 836 35.36 -8.98 4.77
N TYR A 837 34.48 -8.10 5.24
CA TYR A 837 34.85 -6.82 5.88
C TYR A 837 34.61 -6.79 7.38
N LEU A 838 33.47 -7.33 7.86
CA LEU A 838 33.23 -7.47 9.30
C LEU A 838 33.93 -8.71 9.89
N HIS A 839 34.30 -9.69 9.05
CA HIS A 839 34.95 -10.94 9.44
C HIS A 839 34.12 -11.77 10.41
N ILE A 840 32.86 -11.97 10.04
CA ILE A 840 31.90 -12.79 10.78
C ILE A 840 31.47 -13.96 9.91
N ASP A 841 31.59 -15.18 10.43
CA ASP A 841 30.93 -16.36 9.87
C ASP A 841 29.55 -16.48 10.50
N TRP A 842 28.52 -16.19 9.71
CA TRP A 842 27.12 -16.26 10.13
C TRP A 842 26.46 -17.47 9.49
N ASP A 843 25.94 -18.38 10.31
CA ASP A 843 25.39 -19.65 9.82
C ASP A 843 23.97 -19.51 9.24
N GLY A 844 23.38 -18.31 9.32
CA GLY A 844 22.05 -18.01 8.79
C GLY A 844 20.91 -18.59 9.61
N SER A 845 21.18 -19.07 10.83
CA SER A 845 20.21 -19.71 11.70
C SER A 845 19.84 -18.85 12.91
N GLU A 846 18.64 -19.07 13.44
CA GLU A 846 18.18 -18.53 14.73
C GLU A 846 19.00 -19.05 15.94
N THR A 847 19.99 -19.93 15.70
CA THR A 847 20.85 -20.43 16.79
C THR A 847 21.93 -19.45 17.19
N GLN A 848 22.25 -18.45 16.36
CA GLN A 848 23.13 -17.33 16.71
C GLN A 848 22.34 -16.06 17.11
N ASN A 849 21.09 -15.96 16.66
CA ASN A 849 20.16 -14.86 16.94
C ASN A 849 19.49 -15.00 18.32
N ASP A 850 18.95 -13.90 18.85
CA ASP A 850 18.09 -13.83 20.03
C ASP A 850 18.63 -14.57 21.28
N LYS A 851 19.86 -14.26 21.70
CA LYS A 851 20.49 -14.85 22.89
C LYS A 851 20.35 -13.95 24.11
N ALA A 852 19.66 -14.46 25.13
CA ALA A 852 19.44 -13.71 26.37
C ALA A 852 20.77 -13.33 27.04
N THR A 853 21.09 -12.03 27.05
CA THR A 853 22.36 -11.52 27.60
C THR A 853 22.08 -10.45 28.65
N ALA A 854 22.34 -10.71 29.92
CA ALA A 854 22.12 -9.71 30.97
C ALA A 854 23.30 -8.73 31.10
N ALA A 855 24.50 -9.19 30.79
CA ALA A 855 25.72 -8.37 30.77
C ALA A 855 26.71 -8.84 29.71
N VAL A 856 27.45 -7.87 29.17
CA VAL A 856 28.60 -8.12 28.29
C VAL A 856 29.90 -7.95 29.06
N HIS A 857 30.92 -8.72 28.70
CA HIS A 857 32.18 -8.82 29.44
C HIS A 857 33.35 -8.48 28.52
N GLY A 858 34.25 -7.59 28.96
CA GLY A 858 35.45 -7.28 28.19
C GLY A 858 36.45 -8.43 28.17
N VAL A 859 37.03 -8.69 27.00
CA VAL A 859 37.99 -9.78 26.81
C VAL A 859 39.40 -9.36 27.25
N THR A 860 40.00 -10.13 28.16
CA THR A 860 41.37 -9.86 28.67
C THR A 860 42.39 -9.92 27.53
N GLY A 861 43.23 -8.88 27.43
CA GLY A 861 44.25 -8.75 26.39
C GLY A 861 43.74 -8.24 25.03
N ASN A 862 42.43 -8.00 24.88
CA ASN A 862 41.88 -7.38 23.68
C ASN A 862 42.19 -5.86 23.64
N PRO A 863 42.66 -5.29 22.52
CA PRO A 863 43.09 -3.89 22.47
C PRO A 863 41.96 -2.87 22.66
N VAL A 864 40.70 -3.26 22.47
CA VAL A 864 39.52 -2.38 22.62
C VAL A 864 38.90 -2.52 24.01
N THR A 865 38.87 -3.72 24.58
CA THR A 865 38.04 -4.01 25.77
C THR A 865 38.81 -4.52 26.98
N ASP A 866 40.14 -4.66 26.90
CA ASP A 866 40.93 -5.09 28.06
C ASP A 866 40.71 -4.17 29.27
N GLY A 867 40.44 -4.79 30.42
CA GLY A 867 40.10 -4.12 31.67
C GLY A 867 38.67 -3.57 31.77
N ILE A 868 37.82 -3.73 30.74
CA ILE A 868 36.37 -3.55 30.86
C ILE A 868 35.83 -4.81 31.54
N GLY A 869 35.27 -4.68 32.75
CA GLY A 869 34.65 -5.80 33.47
C GLY A 869 33.30 -6.19 32.88
N ALA A 870 32.44 -6.79 33.71
CA ALA A 870 31.04 -7.03 33.35
C ALA A 870 30.27 -5.70 33.30
N ILE A 871 29.57 -5.44 32.20
CA ILE A 871 28.73 -4.25 32.00
C ILE A 871 27.29 -4.71 31.74
N PRO A 872 26.32 -4.33 32.58
CA PRO A 872 24.92 -4.71 32.37
C PRO A 872 24.31 -4.01 31.14
N LEU A 873 23.39 -4.71 30.47
CA LEU A 873 22.57 -4.15 29.40
C LEU A 873 21.21 -3.65 29.93
N ASP A 874 20.80 -2.44 29.54
CA ASP A 874 19.48 -1.89 29.86
C ASP A 874 18.47 -2.17 28.73
N HIS A 875 17.82 -3.33 28.84
CA HIS A 875 16.78 -3.80 27.91
C HIS A 875 15.51 -2.95 27.88
N GLY A 876 15.36 -1.98 28.80
CA GLY A 876 14.25 -1.04 28.78
C GLY A 876 14.32 0.00 27.65
N ILE A 877 15.49 0.18 27.03
CA ILE A 877 15.71 1.22 26.01
C ILE A 877 15.13 0.81 24.65
N LEU A 878 15.43 -0.40 24.17
CA LEU A 878 14.88 -0.94 22.92
C LEU A 878 13.69 -1.88 23.10
N GLY A 879 13.45 -2.38 24.31
CA GLY A 879 12.36 -3.31 24.60
C GLY A 879 12.63 -4.77 24.22
N ALA A 880 13.88 -5.10 23.86
CA ALA A 880 14.36 -6.46 23.60
C ALA A 880 15.32 -6.91 24.71
N ALA A 881 15.38 -8.21 24.99
CA ALA A 881 16.22 -8.81 26.04
C ALA A 881 17.17 -9.88 25.50
N PHE A 882 17.54 -9.76 24.23
CA PHE A 882 18.25 -10.79 23.47
C PHE A 882 19.22 -10.16 22.49
N GLU A 883 20.42 -10.73 22.38
CA GLU A 883 21.56 -10.19 21.65
C GLU A 883 22.11 -11.24 20.69
N ASP A 884 22.94 -10.81 19.73
CA ASP A 884 23.50 -11.69 18.70
C ASP A 884 24.84 -12.29 19.12
N GLN A 885 24.97 -13.61 18.94
CA GLN A 885 26.26 -14.28 19.04
C GLN A 885 26.96 -14.34 17.68
N VAL A 886 28.16 -13.78 17.59
CA VAL A 886 28.96 -13.78 16.37
C VAL A 886 30.07 -14.81 16.42
N THR A 887 30.41 -15.39 15.26
CA THR A 887 31.59 -16.26 15.11
C THR A 887 32.69 -15.48 14.37
N PRO A 888 33.74 -14.99 15.05
CA PRO A 888 34.82 -14.25 14.40
C PRO A 888 35.66 -15.17 13.51
N ILE A 889 35.99 -14.70 12.30
CA ILE A 889 36.97 -15.34 11.42
C ILE A 889 38.22 -14.49 11.27
N ALA A 890 39.37 -15.12 10.99
CA ALA A 890 40.63 -14.40 10.92
C ALA A 890 40.57 -13.26 9.86
N PRO A 891 41.10 -12.05 10.18
CA PRO A 891 41.92 -11.71 11.34
C PRO A 891 41.15 -11.14 12.54
N ALA A 892 39.83 -11.26 12.60
CA ALA A 892 39.04 -10.77 13.73
C ALA A 892 39.41 -11.42 15.06
N THR A 893 39.32 -10.64 16.13
CA THR A 893 39.47 -11.11 17.51
C THR A 893 38.24 -10.72 18.31
N GLY A 894 37.70 -11.64 19.10
CA GLY A 894 36.58 -11.38 20.01
C GLY A 894 36.94 -10.27 21.02
N ALA A 895 36.07 -9.28 21.12
CA ALA A 895 36.22 -8.07 21.94
C ALA A 895 35.26 -8.08 23.13
N PHE A 896 34.05 -8.60 22.97
CA PHE A 896 33.11 -8.83 24.08
C PHE A 896 32.69 -10.29 24.11
N THR A 897 32.26 -10.73 25.30
CA THR A 897 31.51 -11.97 25.44
C THR A 897 30.27 -11.79 26.31
N ASP A 898 29.25 -12.62 26.09
CA ASP A 898 28.03 -12.66 26.89
C ASP A 898 28.24 -13.42 28.22
N ASP A 899 27.16 -13.58 29.00
CA ASP A 899 27.15 -14.31 30.28
C ASP A 899 27.48 -15.81 30.15
N THR A 900 27.46 -16.35 28.94
CA THR A 900 27.84 -17.74 28.62
C THR A 900 29.29 -17.87 28.13
N ASN A 901 30.00 -16.74 27.99
CA ASN A 901 31.31 -16.57 27.35
C ASN A 901 31.29 -16.77 25.82
N ALA A 902 30.14 -16.68 25.15
CA ALA A 902 30.07 -16.63 23.70
C ALA A 902 30.40 -15.21 23.20
N THR A 903 30.94 -15.08 21.99
CA THR A 903 31.35 -13.77 21.46
C THR A 903 30.14 -12.99 20.93
N ASP A 904 29.99 -11.76 21.38
CA ASP A 904 28.92 -10.81 21.01
C ASP A 904 29.50 -9.46 20.54
N GLY A 905 30.82 -9.41 20.35
CA GLY A 905 31.51 -8.28 19.73
C GLY A 905 32.94 -8.63 19.36
N LEU A 906 33.49 -7.95 18.35
CA LEU A 906 34.82 -8.21 17.81
C LEU A 906 35.51 -6.93 17.33
N ASN A 907 36.82 -7.04 17.07
CA ASN A 907 37.59 -6.05 16.35
C ASN A 907 38.45 -6.71 15.26
N VAL A 908 38.71 -5.96 14.19
CA VAL A 908 39.49 -6.36 13.02
C VAL A 908 40.61 -5.35 12.79
N ASP A 909 41.84 -5.83 12.55
CA ASP A 909 42.95 -5.03 12.03
C ASP A 909 43.61 -5.79 10.87
N THR A 910 43.41 -5.30 9.65
CA THR A 910 44.02 -5.90 8.45
C THR A 910 45.37 -5.28 8.11
N GLY A 911 45.79 -4.24 8.85
CA GLY A 911 46.88 -3.35 8.47
C GLY A 911 46.50 -2.29 7.43
N THR A 912 45.35 -2.45 6.74
CA THR A 912 44.81 -1.47 5.79
C THR A 912 43.61 -0.73 6.36
N TYR A 913 42.66 -1.45 6.99
CA TYR A 913 41.50 -0.87 7.66
C TYR A 913 41.29 -1.48 9.05
N LYS A 914 40.41 -0.86 9.82
CA LYS A 914 40.02 -1.35 11.16
C LYS A 914 38.51 -1.34 11.34
N VAL A 915 37.99 -2.39 11.95
CA VAL A 915 36.57 -2.51 12.31
C VAL A 915 36.43 -2.83 13.80
N ILE A 916 35.40 -2.27 14.42
CA ILE A 916 34.85 -2.72 15.70
C ILE A 916 33.37 -3.00 15.42
N PHE A 917 32.93 -4.23 15.67
CA PHE A 917 31.53 -4.62 15.55
C PHE A 917 31.04 -5.11 16.92
N VAL A 918 29.91 -4.59 17.38
CA VAL A 918 29.23 -5.08 18.58
C VAL A 918 27.81 -5.49 18.21
N ALA A 919 27.48 -6.73 18.51
CA ALA A 919 26.22 -7.41 18.14
C ALA A 919 25.13 -7.17 19.20
N PHE A 920 25.22 -6.02 19.87
CA PHE A 920 24.31 -5.56 20.90
C PHE A 920 24.16 -4.03 20.80
N PRO A 921 23.03 -3.48 21.27
CA PRO A 921 22.76 -2.06 21.21
C PRO A 921 23.65 -1.27 22.19
N LEU A 922 24.48 -0.36 21.67
CA LEU A 922 25.38 0.44 22.51
C LEU A 922 24.61 1.38 23.45
N GLU A 923 23.42 1.81 23.08
CA GLU A 923 22.49 2.57 23.91
C GLU A 923 22.13 1.81 25.20
N ALA A 924 22.03 0.48 25.17
CA ALA A 924 21.80 -0.37 26.34
C ALA A 924 23.06 -0.62 27.17
N TYR A 925 24.25 -0.40 26.61
CA TYR A 925 25.54 -0.71 27.25
C TYR A 925 25.85 0.20 28.46
N GLY A 926 25.56 -0.26 29.67
CA GLY A 926 25.97 0.37 30.92
C GLY A 926 25.62 1.85 31.07
N THR A 927 26.38 2.55 31.91
CA THR A 927 26.20 3.98 32.18
C THR A 927 26.79 4.86 31.07
N ALA A 928 26.45 6.15 31.07
CA ALA A 928 27.08 7.12 30.15
C ALA A 928 28.62 7.17 30.26
N ALA A 929 29.16 6.92 31.46
CA ALA A 929 30.61 6.85 31.67
C ALA A 929 31.23 5.59 31.03
N ASP A 930 30.51 4.48 31.04
CA ASP A 930 30.95 3.22 30.42
C ASP A 930 30.97 3.37 28.90
N LYS A 931 29.91 3.95 28.30
CA LYS A 931 29.85 4.27 26.86
C LYS A 931 30.99 5.20 26.42
N ALA A 932 31.26 6.27 27.18
CA ALA A 932 32.37 7.19 26.89
C ALA A 932 33.75 6.51 27.03
N THR A 933 33.90 5.60 27.99
CA THR A 933 35.13 4.81 28.18
C THR A 933 35.34 3.87 27.00
N PHE A 934 34.28 3.19 26.54
CA PHE A 934 34.32 2.35 25.35
C PHE A 934 34.72 3.16 24.10
N MET A 935 34.08 4.30 23.86
CA MET A 935 34.43 5.19 22.75
C MET A 935 35.89 5.66 22.83
N THR A 936 36.38 6.04 24.01
CA THR A 936 37.79 6.45 24.19
C THR A 936 38.76 5.33 23.78
N LYS A 937 38.47 4.08 24.17
CA LYS A 937 39.29 2.92 23.81
C LYS A 937 39.18 2.54 22.33
N ALA A 938 37.98 2.60 21.77
CA ALA A 938 37.74 2.37 20.35
C ALA A 938 38.54 3.35 19.47
N PHE A 939 38.51 4.65 19.79
CA PHE A 939 39.27 5.65 19.04
C PHE A 939 40.78 5.57 19.29
N ALA A 940 41.23 5.11 20.47
CA ALA A 940 42.64 4.79 20.70
C ALA A 940 43.10 3.59 19.83
N TYR A 941 42.26 2.58 19.66
CA TYR A 941 42.51 1.43 18.78
C TYR A 941 42.56 1.82 17.30
N PHE A 942 41.64 2.68 16.88
CA PHE A 942 41.66 3.30 15.55
C PHE A 942 42.97 4.06 15.33
N GLY A 943 43.44 4.80 16.33
CA GLY A 943 44.68 5.58 16.28
C GLY A 943 44.44 6.99 15.74
N PRO A 944 45.49 7.83 15.63
CA PRO A 944 45.36 9.20 15.12
C PRO A 944 44.89 9.22 13.68
#